data_AF-A0A9P5Y519-F1
#
_entry.id   AF-A0A9P5Y519-F1
#
_cell.length_a   1.000
_cell.length_b   1.000
_cell.length_c   1.000
_cell.angle_alpha   90.00
_cell.angle_beta   90.00
_cell.angle_gamma   90.00
#
_symmetry.space_group_name_H-M   'P 1'
#
loop_
_entity.id
_entity.type
_entity.pdbx_description
1 polymer ?
#
loop_
_entity_poly.entity_id
_entity_poly.type
_entity_poly.pdbx_seq_one_letter_code
_entity_poly.pdbx_strand_id
1 'polypeptide(L)'
;MVRPTLSNVVGASFRVVIPPGWFTTISVINRRTYHHLVSCTYEVDGDKYINYLASQWNQANSVMRDTVNSNDVVMVIPQDNAVTVDFATYFSTRANPSQEDLEDPKFKCNRVDVLTSEKPSNAPKDFPDYVTFMVMVEDNADAPGKADTPLFDDLVININIMQVGSPDLGSKYNLRNIQGDILPALPKALEYFYYFRISDLQHFRQTFKTFVLPKVTTADKLVNNPPPPVNPKNPESFKYPFLGVNVGFSYLALPFFGLTESLGDAAFEKGQQQDAKELGDAGTQRGNFWTPKWDGAFKEDIHGIFLITAYNEKVATDFIAELEAAFRVTPNRSSIQNVVVVHGFPRAGAEALNDHFGYRGGMSNPQVAGVTFKDKMKFPGSPLIPIGVIVMGYDGDEDKDKRPAWAKDGAFMVTRKLNNLVPEFDDFLLAHGPRLFPQLSPKQAADKLGSRLFGRWKNGTPTELSPDNDDPSIAEDDNRINNFDFDLSKGQRRCPFASHMRKSNPRNDVTPVESAFGHFVRRHNMPYGEEVSDEERDGRGTIKERGLHVVCYQSSIVRGFKFIQEGWYNDPNFPPNKPVQPGWDPIFGQTGEESQNVHRFMSGANPSLEPEIMSFPLKFIDPRGGEYFFSPSISTLTKYVAAT
;
A
#
# COMPACT_ATOMS: atom_id res chain seq x y z
N MET A 1 8.80 31.10 -20.65
CA MET A 1 9.26 30.36 -19.46
C MET A 1 10.77 30.44 -19.42
N VAL A 2 11.38 30.51 -18.23
CA VAL A 2 12.84 30.51 -18.09
C VAL A 2 13.33 29.10 -18.43
N ARG A 3 14.30 28.98 -19.35
CA ARG A 3 14.94 27.71 -19.71
C ARG A 3 16.15 27.45 -18.82
N PRO A 4 16.56 26.17 -18.66
CA PRO A 4 17.81 25.83 -18.01
C PRO A 4 19.02 26.53 -18.65
N THR A 5 19.98 26.93 -17.82
CA THR A 5 21.20 27.61 -18.29
C THR A 5 22.43 27.02 -17.65
N LEU A 6 23.49 26.85 -18.43
CA LEU A 6 24.83 26.56 -17.94
C LEU A 6 25.63 27.86 -17.89
N SER A 7 26.30 28.12 -16.76
CA SER A 7 27.03 29.37 -16.49
C SER A 7 28.26 29.11 -15.61
N ASN A 8 29.01 30.18 -15.31
CA ASN A 8 30.15 30.17 -14.38
C ASN A 8 31.22 29.12 -14.73
N VAL A 9 31.53 28.96 -16.02
CA VAL A 9 32.60 28.07 -16.47
C VAL A 9 33.95 28.68 -16.05
N VAL A 10 34.61 28.06 -15.08
CA VAL A 10 35.94 28.42 -14.58
C VAL A 10 36.80 27.16 -14.57
N GLY A 11 37.67 27.04 -15.57
CA GLY A 11 38.38 25.79 -15.84
C GLY A 11 37.38 24.68 -16.17
N ALA A 12 37.45 23.55 -15.45
CA ALA A 12 36.48 22.46 -15.58
C ALA A 12 35.40 22.45 -14.46
N SER A 13 35.19 23.58 -13.79
CA SER A 13 34.05 23.79 -12.90
C SER A 13 32.98 24.63 -13.60
N PHE A 14 31.71 24.28 -13.43
CA PHE A 14 30.59 24.98 -14.06
C PHE A 14 29.31 24.83 -13.23
N ARG A 15 28.31 25.65 -13.54
CA ARG A 15 27.03 25.68 -12.83
C ARG A 15 25.88 25.50 -13.78
N VAL A 16 24.92 24.65 -13.42
CA VAL A 16 23.64 24.52 -14.12
C VAL A 16 22.53 25.06 -13.23
N VAL A 17 21.75 26.00 -13.77
CA VAL A 17 20.53 26.51 -13.13
C VAL A 17 19.34 25.84 -13.76
N ILE A 18 18.58 25.11 -12.93
CA ILE A 18 17.38 24.36 -13.30
C ILE A 18 16.17 25.17 -12.82
N PRO A 19 15.32 25.71 -13.72
CA PRO A 19 14.13 26.44 -13.33
C PRO A 19 13.10 25.52 -12.63
N PRO A 20 12.12 26.09 -11.91
CA PRO A 20 11.03 25.32 -11.32
C PRO A 20 10.32 24.43 -12.34
N GLY A 21 9.95 23.22 -11.94
CA GLY A 21 9.18 22.31 -12.79
C GLY A 21 9.98 21.53 -13.85
N TRP A 22 11.32 21.55 -13.83
CA TRP A 22 12.14 20.77 -14.77
C TRP A 22 12.75 19.54 -14.11
N PHE A 23 12.71 18.39 -14.79
CA PHE A 23 13.35 17.15 -14.35
C PHE A 23 14.74 17.05 -14.97
N THR A 24 15.74 16.68 -14.19
CA THR A 24 17.13 16.57 -14.65
C THR A 24 17.71 15.19 -14.38
N THR A 25 18.39 14.64 -15.39
CA THR A 25 19.26 13.46 -15.26
C THR A 25 20.68 13.81 -15.65
N ILE A 26 21.64 13.36 -14.84
CA ILE A 26 23.07 13.55 -15.08
C ILE A 26 23.70 12.17 -15.18
N SER A 27 24.36 11.89 -16.29
CA SER A 27 25.15 10.67 -16.49
C SER A 27 26.54 11.03 -16.98
N VAL A 28 27.55 10.29 -16.55
CA VAL A 28 28.94 10.60 -16.86
C VAL A 28 29.63 9.38 -17.45
N ILE A 29 30.37 9.58 -18.54
CA ILE A 29 31.14 8.56 -19.23
C ILE A 29 32.61 8.94 -19.19
N ASN A 30 33.41 8.11 -18.52
CA ASN A 30 34.86 8.18 -18.57
C ASN A 30 35.34 7.62 -19.92
N ARG A 31 36.26 8.31 -20.59
CA ARG A 31 36.83 7.90 -21.89
C ARG A 31 38.27 7.42 -21.78
N ARG A 32 38.88 7.51 -20.59
CA ARG A 32 40.29 7.17 -20.35
C ARG A 32 40.44 5.95 -19.44
N THR A 33 41.65 5.40 -19.39
CA THR A 33 41.99 4.24 -18.55
C THR A 33 42.41 4.62 -17.14
N TYR A 34 42.46 5.91 -16.81
CA TYR A 34 42.79 6.40 -15.47
C TYR A 34 41.54 6.95 -14.76
N HIS A 35 41.70 7.41 -13.51
CA HIS A 35 40.57 7.80 -12.67
C HIS A 35 40.05 9.19 -13.00
N HIS A 36 38.73 9.31 -13.01
CA HIS A 36 37.99 10.57 -12.99
C HIS A 36 37.01 10.60 -11.82
N LEU A 37 36.79 11.80 -11.30
CA LEU A 37 35.74 12.09 -10.33
C LEU A 37 34.95 13.31 -10.81
N VAL A 38 33.63 13.22 -10.76
CA VAL A 38 32.74 14.36 -10.96
C VAL A 38 31.93 14.57 -9.70
N SER A 39 32.04 15.75 -9.09
CA SER A 39 31.15 16.15 -8.02
C SER A 39 29.97 16.95 -8.56
N CYS A 40 28.77 16.63 -8.07
CA CYS A 40 27.54 17.37 -8.34
C CYS A 40 26.97 17.82 -7.00
N THR A 41 26.96 19.13 -6.73
CA THR A 41 26.47 19.70 -5.47
C THR A 41 25.26 20.57 -5.72
N TYR A 42 24.19 20.36 -4.96
CA TYR A 42 22.97 21.17 -5.07
C TYR A 42 22.22 21.23 -3.74
N GLU A 43 21.31 22.18 -3.61
CA GLU A 43 20.46 22.37 -2.43
C GLU A 43 18.99 22.35 -2.84
N VAL A 44 18.17 21.61 -2.08
CA VAL A 44 16.72 21.54 -2.24
C VAL A 44 16.10 21.65 -0.85
N ASP A 45 15.18 22.60 -0.68
CA ASP A 45 14.46 22.84 0.58
C ASP A 45 15.36 22.97 1.83
N GLY A 46 16.57 23.52 1.66
CA GLY A 46 17.57 23.69 2.73
C GLY A 46 18.47 22.48 2.98
N ASP A 47 18.21 21.34 2.31
CA ASP A 47 19.05 20.15 2.39
C ASP A 47 20.10 20.16 1.27
N LYS A 48 21.37 19.99 1.66
CA LYS A 48 22.51 19.94 0.74
C LYS A 48 22.77 18.52 0.27
N TYR A 49 22.79 18.33 -1.04
CA TYR A 49 23.10 17.07 -1.71
C TYR A 49 24.45 17.16 -2.40
N ILE A 50 25.25 16.10 -2.26
CA ILE A 50 26.55 15.97 -2.91
C ILE A 50 26.64 14.55 -3.48
N ASN A 51 26.74 14.44 -4.80
CA ASN A 51 26.98 13.19 -5.51
C ASN A 51 28.40 13.17 -6.05
N TYR A 52 29.07 12.03 -5.91
CA TYR A 52 30.42 11.80 -6.41
C TYR A 52 30.39 10.65 -7.40
N LEU A 53 30.45 10.97 -8.69
CA LEU A 53 30.52 9.97 -9.75
C LEU A 53 31.98 9.64 -10.00
N ALA A 54 32.38 8.38 -9.83
CA ALA A 54 33.75 7.92 -9.99
C ALA A 54 33.89 6.90 -11.13
N SER A 55 35.00 6.95 -11.85
CA SER A 55 35.34 5.95 -12.86
C SER A 55 36.05 4.74 -12.26
N GLN A 56 36.15 3.66 -13.04
CA GLN A 56 36.95 2.49 -12.67
C GLN A 56 38.32 2.55 -13.32
N TRP A 57 39.35 2.19 -12.55
CA TRP A 57 40.72 2.08 -13.07
C TRP A 57 40.79 1.11 -14.25
N ASN A 58 41.54 1.47 -15.27
CA ASN A 58 41.80 0.70 -16.48
C ASN A 58 40.53 0.35 -17.30
N GLN A 59 39.48 1.16 -17.20
CA GLN A 59 38.24 1.00 -17.98
C GLN A 59 37.87 2.28 -18.72
N ALA A 60 38.38 2.43 -19.94
CA ALA A 60 37.95 3.48 -20.86
C ALA A 60 36.54 3.21 -21.40
N ASN A 61 35.83 4.29 -21.75
CA ASN A 61 34.48 4.28 -22.32
C ASN A 61 33.44 3.64 -21.38
N SER A 62 33.62 3.83 -20.07
CA SER A 62 32.79 3.26 -19.02
C SER A 62 31.90 4.31 -18.38
N VAL A 63 30.71 3.91 -17.97
CA VAL A 63 29.81 4.77 -17.20
C VAL A 63 30.33 4.90 -15.77
N MET A 64 30.38 6.12 -15.27
CA MET A 64 30.79 6.43 -13.89
C MET A 64 29.60 6.24 -12.94
N ARG A 65 29.88 5.82 -11.71
CA ARG A 65 28.85 5.51 -10.72
C ARG A 65 29.05 6.32 -9.45
N ASP A 66 27.93 6.63 -8.78
CA ASP A 66 27.93 7.30 -7.50
C ASP A 66 28.62 6.44 -6.44
N THR A 67 29.58 7.01 -5.71
CA THR A 67 30.40 6.27 -4.75
C THR A 67 29.63 5.80 -3.51
N VAL A 68 28.45 6.36 -3.24
CA VAL A 68 27.64 6.03 -2.06
C VAL A 68 26.55 5.01 -2.40
N ASN A 69 25.77 5.27 -3.45
CA ASN A 69 24.61 4.45 -3.79
C ASN A 69 24.79 3.56 -5.03
N SER A 70 25.94 3.66 -5.72
CA SER A 70 26.27 2.88 -6.93
C SER A 70 25.37 3.11 -8.15
N ASN A 71 24.49 4.12 -8.14
CA ASN A 71 23.70 4.51 -9.30
C ASN A 71 24.60 5.11 -10.39
N ASP A 72 24.24 4.89 -11.65
CA ASP A 72 24.93 5.41 -12.83
C ASP A 72 24.32 6.73 -13.36
N VAL A 73 23.24 7.19 -12.73
CA VAL A 73 22.54 8.44 -13.05
C VAL A 73 22.19 9.18 -11.76
N VAL A 74 22.52 10.47 -11.71
CA VAL A 74 22.00 11.40 -10.67
C VAL A 74 20.72 12.02 -11.19
N MET A 75 19.68 12.01 -10.37
CA MET A 75 18.36 12.57 -10.70
C MET A 75 18.04 13.76 -9.80
N VAL A 76 17.70 14.90 -10.40
CA VAL A 76 17.09 16.04 -9.69
C VAL A 76 15.63 16.12 -10.11
N ILE A 77 14.73 15.80 -9.18
CA ILE A 77 13.28 15.87 -9.43
C ILE A 77 12.81 17.33 -9.51
N PRO A 78 11.70 17.62 -10.22
CA PRO A 78 11.18 18.98 -10.32
C PRO A 78 10.93 19.60 -8.94
N GLN A 79 11.36 20.84 -8.78
CA GLN A 79 11.17 21.64 -7.57
C GLN A 79 10.26 22.83 -7.82
N ASP A 80 9.66 23.37 -6.76
CA ASP A 80 8.86 24.60 -6.80
C ASP A 80 9.74 25.86 -6.96
N ASN A 81 11.00 25.77 -6.52
CA ASN A 81 12.02 26.81 -6.66
C ASN A 81 13.11 26.38 -7.64
N ALA A 82 13.87 27.35 -8.16
CA ALA A 82 15.00 27.04 -9.03
C ALA A 82 16.10 26.30 -8.25
N VAL A 83 16.66 25.25 -8.85
CA VAL A 83 17.77 24.48 -8.27
C VAL A 83 19.06 24.87 -8.97
N THR A 84 20.11 25.11 -8.19
CA THR A 84 21.45 25.33 -8.71
C THR A 84 22.30 24.10 -8.45
N VAL A 85 22.86 23.53 -9.53
CA VAL A 85 23.78 22.38 -9.45
C VAL A 85 25.18 22.84 -9.84
N ASP A 86 26.09 22.76 -8.89
CA ASP A 86 27.51 23.06 -9.07
C ASP A 86 28.29 21.79 -9.40
N PHE A 87 29.07 21.85 -10.47
CA PHE A 87 29.90 20.75 -10.97
C PHE A 87 31.38 21.07 -10.82
N ALA A 88 32.16 20.06 -10.43
CA ALA A 88 33.61 20.08 -10.55
C ALA A 88 34.13 18.71 -10.99
N THR A 89 35.14 18.71 -11.86
CA THR A 89 35.74 17.49 -12.40
C THR A 89 37.21 17.39 -12.02
N TYR A 90 37.65 16.17 -11.75
CA TYR A 90 39.00 15.85 -11.30
C TYR A 90 39.49 14.58 -11.97
N PHE A 91 40.81 14.42 -12.08
CA PHE A 91 41.43 13.23 -12.65
C PHE A 91 42.71 12.84 -11.91
N SER A 92 43.08 11.56 -11.98
CA SER A 92 44.35 11.07 -11.46
C SER A 92 44.87 9.89 -12.26
N THR A 93 46.14 9.97 -12.67
CA THR A 93 46.88 8.90 -13.35
C THR A 93 47.50 7.89 -12.38
N ARG A 94 47.26 8.03 -11.07
CA ARG A 94 47.66 7.02 -10.07
C ARG A 94 46.63 5.91 -10.02
N ALA A 95 47.06 4.66 -9.83
CA ALA A 95 46.15 3.51 -9.78
C ALA A 95 45.20 3.53 -8.57
N ASN A 96 45.66 4.06 -7.42
CA ASN A 96 44.91 4.08 -6.15
C ASN A 96 44.95 5.48 -5.51
N PRO A 97 44.29 6.50 -6.09
CA PRO A 97 44.11 7.79 -5.42
C PRO A 97 43.08 7.65 -4.30
N SER A 98 43.25 8.39 -3.20
CA SER A 98 42.17 8.53 -2.22
C SER A 98 41.06 9.44 -2.78
N GLN A 99 39.88 9.43 -2.16
CA GLN A 99 38.84 10.39 -2.53
C GLN A 99 39.29 11.84 -2.24
N GLU A 100 39.95 12.08 -1.12
CA GLU A 100 40.56 13.38 -0.79
C GLU A 100 41.60 13.82 -1.83
N ASP A 101 42.36 12.87 -2.37
CA ASP A 101 43.26 13.14 -3.49
C ASP A 101 42.46 13.65 -4.70
N LEU A 102 41.33 13.06 -5.03
CA LEU A 102 40.50 13.48 -6.17
C LEU A 102 39.63 14.72 -5.91
N GLU A 103 39.80 15.40 -4.77
CA GLU A 103 39.16 16.69 -4.48
C GLU A 103 40.19 17.82 -4.27
N ASP A 104 41.49 17.49 -4.30
CA ASP A 104 42.57 18.47 -4.21
C ASP A 104 42.65 19.30 -5.50
N PRO A 105 42.74 20.65 -5.42
CA PRO A 105 42.84 21.54 -6.58
C PRO A 105 43.89 21.15 -7.62
N LYS A 106 44.97 20.46 -7.23
CA LYS A 106 46.04 20.02 -8.15
C LYS A 106 45.59 18.93 -9.13
N PHE A 107 44.47 18.26 -8.87
CA PHE A 107 43.89 17.20 -9.70
C PHE A 107 42.66 17.65 -10.49
N LYS A 108 42.30 18.95 -10.43
CA LYS A 108 41.19 19.46 -11.24
C LYS A 108 41.50 19.29 -12.73
N CYS A 109 40.49 18.86 -13.48
CA CYS A 109 40.59 18.90 -14.94
C CYS A 109 40.73 20.36 -15.39
N ASN A 110 41.33 20.57 -16.55
CA ASN A 110 41.74 21.89 -17.00
C ASN A 110 40.57 22.73 -17.51
N ARG A 111 39.77 22.20 -18.45
CA ARG A 111 38.72 22.97 -19.13
C ARG A 111 37.58 22.09 -19.64
N VAL A 112 36.47 22.74 -19.99
CA VAL A 112 35.30 22.09 -20.61
C VAL A 112 34.90 22.80 -21.89
N ASP A 113 34.30 22.05 -22.79
CA ASP A 113 33.51 22.54 -23.92
C ASP A 113 32.07 22.02 -23.78
N VAL A 114 31.10 22.82 -24.24
CA VAL A 114 29.68 22.56 -23.98
C VAL A 114 28.90 22.58 -25.28
N LEU A 115 28.33 21.44 -25.64
CA LEU A 115 27.33 21.35 -26.68
C LEU A 115 25.94 21.43 -26.04
N THR A 116 25.14 22.39 -26.50
CA THR A 116 23.76 22.56 -26.04
C THR A 116 22.80 22.13 -27.14
N SER A 117 21.84 21.27 -26.80
CA SER A 117 20.72 20.89 -27.65
C SER A 117 19.43 21.31 -26.98
N GLU A 118 18.59 22.05 -27.70
CA GLU A 118 17.30 22.52 -27.18
C GLU A 118 16.18 22.08 -28.11
N LYS A 119 14.94 22.05 -27.61
CA LYS A 119 13.77 21.78 -28.44
C LYS A 119 13.71 22.74 -29.63
N PRO A 120 13.71 22.24 -30.88
CA PRO A 120 13.66 23.09 -32.05
C PRO A 120 12.26 23.69 -32.22
N SER A 121 12.19 24.87 -32.85
CA SER A 121 10.93 25.62 -33.00
C SER A 121 9.87 24.90 -33.85
N ASN A 122 10.28 23.92 -34.66
CA ASN A 122 9.41 23.11 -35.52
C ASN A 122 9.01 21.75 -34.90
N ALA A 123 9.35 21.49 -33.64
CA ALA A 123 8.96 20.26 -32.96
C ALA A 123 7.42 20.17 -32.80
N PRO A 124 6.84 18.94 -32.76
CA PRO A 124 5.42 18.74 -32.50
C PRO A 124 4.95 19.48 -31.23
N LYS A 125 3.69 19.94 -31.25
CA LYS A 125 3.11 20.73 -30.14
C LYS A 125 3.17 19.98 -28.80
N ASP A 126 3.01 18.66 -28.83
CA ASP A 126 2.96 17.78 -27.65
C ASP A 126 4.35 17.25 -27.23
N PHE A 127 5.42 17.59 -27.95
CA PHE A 127 6.77 17.21 -27.55
C PHE A 127 7.21 18.05 -26.34
N PRO A 128 7.74 17.47 -25.25
CA PRO A 128 8.14 18.23 -24.06
C PRO A 128 9.26 19.22 -24.39
N ASP A 129 9.27 20.39 -23.74
CA ASP A 129 10.42 21.31 -23.86
C ASP A 129 11.64 20.65 -23.21
N TYR A 130 12.84 20.89 -23.75
CA TYR A 130 14.05 20.29 -23.21
C TYR A 130 15.27 21.15 -23.52
N VAL A 131 16.28 21.01 -22.65
CA VAL A 131 17.65 21.47 -22.84
C VAL A 131 18.57 20.34 -22.40
N THR A 132 19.47 19.92 -23.29
CA THR A 132 20.54 18.97 -22.99
C THR A 132 21.87 19.68 -23.08
N PHE A 133 22.66 19.61 -22.02
CA PHE A 133 24.07 20.00 -22.04
C PHE A 133 24.93 18.73 -22.12
N MET A 134 25.70 18.61 -23.20
CA MET A 134 26.78 17.63 -23.31
C MET A 134 28.08 18.37 -23.01
N VAL A 135 28.64 18.16 -21.82
CA VAL A 135 29.87 18.80 -21.36
C VAL A 135 31.02 17.84 -21.59
N MET A 136 31.91 18.23 -22.49
CA MET A 136 33.11 17.50 -22.86
C MET A 136 34.29 18.09 -22.09
N VAL A 137 35.01 17.26 -21.35
CA VAL A 137 36.02 17.71 -20.38
C VAL A 137 37.41 17.33 -20.89
N GLU A 138 38.36 18.23 -20.68
CA GLU A 138 39.77 18.05 -20.99
C GLU A 138 40.60 18.18 -19.71
N ASP A 139 41.43 17.18 -19.45
CA ASP A 139 42.26 17.07 -18.25
C ASP A 139 43.56 17.90 -18.36
N ASN A 140 44.17 17.94 -19.54
CA ASN A 140 45.51 18.48 -19.71
C ASN A 140 45.50 19.96 -20.16
N ALA A 141 46.41 20.77 -19.61
CA ALA A 141 46.68 22.13 -20.06
C ALA A 141 47.56 22.18 -21.31
N ASP A 142 48.43 21.16 -21.48
CA ASP A 142 49.53 21.15 -22.44
C ASP A 142 49.36 20.09 -23.56
N ALA A 143 48.13 19.73 -23.96
CA ALA A 143 47.96 18.96 -25.19
C ALA A 143 48.59 19.78 -26.35
N PRO A 144 49.80 19.43 -26.83
CA PRO A 144 50.49 20.27 -27.79
C PRO A 144 49.69 20.22 -29.07
N GLY A 145 49.65 21.34 -29.81
CA GLY A 145 49.08 21.42 -31.15
C GLY A 145 49.76 20.52 -32.19
N LYS A 146 49.78 19.20 -31.96
CA LYS A 146 49.85 18.18 -33.01
C LYS A 146 48.49 18.19 -33.68
N ALA A 147 48.48 18.37 -34.99
CA ALA A 147 47.30 18.63 -35.81
C ALA A 147 46.21 17.53 -35.79
N ASP A 148 46.33 16.47 -34.98
CA ASP A 148 45.45 15.30 -34.95
C ASP A 148 45.16 14.75 -33.54
N THR A 149 45.46 15.49 -32.46
CA THR A 149 45.05 15.05 -31.11
C THR A 149 43.63 15.57 -30.81
N PRO A 150 42.64 14.68 -30.57
CA PRO A 150 41.30 15.10 -30.18
C PRO A 150 41.37 15.94 -28.90
N LEU A 151 40.68 17.07 -28.88
CA LEU A 151 40.48 17.89 -27.67
C LEU A 151 39.12 17.52 -27.05
N PHE A 152 39.02 17.61 -25.73
CA PHE A 152 37.82 17.34 -24.95
C PHE A 152 37.33 15.88 -25.09
N ASP A 153 38.25 14.93 -25.15
CA ASP A 153 37.95 13.51 -25.31
C ASP A 153 38.17 12.67 -24.05
N ASP A 154 38.46 13.28 -22.89
CA ASP A 154 38.78 12.57 -21.65
C ASP A 154 37.55 12.09 -20.87
N LEU A 155 36.49 12.92 -20.85
CA LEU A 155 35.31 12.69 -20.01
C LEU A 155 34.10 13.42 -20.61
N VAL A 156 32.93 12.79 -20.59
CA VAL A 156 31.68 13.37 -21.09
C VAL A 156 30.61 13.33 -20.01
N ILE A 157 30.03 14.49 -19.71
CA ILE A 157 28.90 14.65 -18.79
C ILE A 157 27.66 15.00 -19.63
N ASN A 158 26.67 14.13 -19.62
CA ASN A 158 25.37 14.39 -20.23
C ASN A 158 24.39 14.86 -19.16
N ILE A 159 23.86 16.07 -19.33
CA ILE A 159 22.87 16.69 -18.44
C ILE A 159 21.61 16.91 -19.27
N ASN A 160 20.64 16.02 -19.12
CA ASN A 160 19.35 16.15 -19.81
C ASN A 160 18.35 16.81 -18.87
N ILE A 161 17.80 17.95 -19.29
CA ILE A 161 16.86 18.75 -18.50
C ILE A 161 15.58 18.90 -19.31
N MET A 162 14.52 18.23 -18.88
CA MET A 162 13.25 18.21 -19.59
C MET A 162 12.21 18.98 -18.82
N GLN A 163 11.52 19.87 -19.51
CA GLN A 163 10.33 20.53 -18.99
C GLN A 163 9.23 19.50 -18.99
N VAL A 164 9.07 18.93 -17.83
CA VAL A 164 7.90 18.15 -17.51
C VAL A 164 6.85 19.15 -17.07
N GLY A 165 5.85 19.41 -17.92
CA GLY A 165 4.59 19.95 -17.39
C GLY A 165 4.11 18.94 -16.37
N SER A 166 4.31 19.22 -15.08
CA SER A 166 4.13 18.31 -13.94
C SER A 166 4.28 16.84 -14.36
N PRO A 167 5.48 16.24 -14.29
CA PRO A 167 5.84 15.03 -15.04
C PRO A 167 4.64 14.12 -15.10
N ASP A 168 4.16 13.88 -16.32
CA ASP A 168 3.12 12.90 -16.50
C ASP A 168 3.76 11.54 -16.19
N LEU A 169 3.84 11.23 -14.89
CA LEU A 169 4.17 9.94 -14.29
C LEU A 169 2.96 9.00 -14.43
N GLY A 170 2.05 9.30 -15.37
CA GLY A 170 0.74 8.67 -15.55
C GLY A 170 -0.26 8.99 -14.43
N SER A 171 0.14 9.78 -13.43
CA SER A 171 -0.63 10.03 -12.23
C SER A 171 -0.31 11.41 -11.68
N LYS A 172 -1.36 12.20 -11.39
CA LYS A 172 -1.27 13.50 -10.69
C LYS A 172 -0.86 13.38 -9.20
N TYR A 173 -0.47 12.18 -8.75
CA TYR A 173 -0.15 11.85 -7.37
C TYR A 173 1.31 11.40 -7.24
N ASN A 174 1.94 11.63 -6.08
CA ASN A 174 3.33 11.27 -5.83
C ASN A 174 3.50 9.77 -5.52
N LEU A 175 3.27 8.92 -6.51
CA LEU A 175 3.24 7.46 -6.34
C LEU A 175 4.58 6.86 -5.86
N ARG A 176 5.71 7.55 -6.06
CA ARG A 176 7.02 7.11 -5.56
C ARG A 176 7.15 7.28 -4.05
N ASN A 177 6.37 8.20 -3.49
CA ASN A 177 6.38 8.49 -2.06
C ASN A 177 5.33 7.69 -1.28
N ILE A 178 4.38 7.06 -1.97
CA ILE A 178 3.31 6.26 -1.38
C ILE A 178 3.73 4.79 -1.31
N GLN A 179 3.52 4.16 -0.16
CA GLN A 179 3.71 2.72 0.03
C GLN A 179 2.71 1.90 -0.80
N GLY A 180 3.19 0.88 -1.51
CA GLY A 180 2.46 0.17 -2.55
C GLY A 180 1.25 -0.63 -2.09
N ASP A 181 1.24 -1.11 -0.85
CA ASP A 181 0.06 -1.80 -0.32
C ASP A 181 -1.09 -0.84 -0.10
N ILE A 182 -0.86 0.45 0.22
CA ILE A 182 -1.94 1.44 0.37
C ILE A 182 -2.79 1.45 -0.91
N LEU A 183 -2.14 1.68 -2.05
CA LEU A 183 -2.70 1.69 -3.40
C LEU A 183 -1.59 1.38 -4.42
N PRO A 184 -1.77 0.48 -5.40
CA PRO A 184 -2.96 -0.32 -5.71
C PRO A 184 -3.02 -1.69 -5.01
N ALA A 185 -2.36 -1.89 -3.87
CA ALA A 185 -2.14 -3.17 -3.17
C ALA A 185 -0.96 -3.98 -3.70
N LEU A 186 -0.21 -4.59 -2.78
CA LEU A 186 0.83 -5.54 -3.11
C LEU A 186 0.21 -6.80 -3.72
N PRO A 187 0.68 -7.23 -4.90
CA PRO A 187 0.35 -8.54 -5.44
C PRO A 187 0.80 -9.65 -4.49
N LYS A 188 -0.03 -10.67 -4.27
CA LYS A 188 0.26 -11.72 -3.30
C LYS A 188 -0.34 -13.07 -3.68
N ALA A 189 0.44 -14.12 -3.49
CA ALA A 189 -0.05 -15.49 -3.35
C ALA A 189 -0.05 -15.95 -1.89
N LEU A 190 0.69 -15.26 -1.03
CA LEU A 190 0.74 -15.45 0.42
C LEU A 190 1.25 -14.16 1.05
N GLU A 191 1.05 -14.02 2.35
CA GLU A 191 1.43 -12.86 3.11
C GLU A 191 1.78 -13.20 4.55
N TYR A 192 2.85 -12.61 5.03
CA TYR A 192 3.26 -12.64 6.42
C TYR A 192 3.02 -11.26 7.06
N PHE A 193 2.23 -11.25 8.13
CA PHE A 193 2.00 -10.07 8.96
C PHE A 193 2.92 -10.15 10.17
N TYR A 194 4.09 -9.49 10.10
CA TYR A 194 5.12 -9.56 11.13
C TYR A 194 4.98 -8.38 12.10
N TYR A 195 4.37 -8.61 13.27
CA TYR A 195 4.19 -7.59 14.30
C TYR A 195 5.39 -7.55 15.21
N PHE A 196 5.88 -6.34 15.51
CA PHE A 196 7.10 -6.18 16.29
C PHE A 196 7.03 -5.03 17.29
N ARG A 197 7.89 -5.15 18.31
CA ARG A 197 8.21 -4.09 19.27
C ARG A 197 9.66 -3.66 19.09
N ILE A 198 9.91 -2.36 19.03
CA ILE A 198 11.27 -1.81 19.00
C ILE A 198 11.89 -1.91 20.40
N SER A 199 13.08 -2.52 20.50
CA SER A 199 13.83 -2.71 21.75
C SER A 199 15.16 -1.96 21.81
N ASP A 200 15.71 -1.56 20.66
CA ASP A 200 16.89 -0.68 20.56
C ASP A 200 16.69 0.27 19.38
N LEU A 201 16.36 1.53 19.68
CA LEU A 201 16.02 2.54 18.66
C LEU A 201 17.20 2.90 17.75
N GLN A 202 18.42 2.94 18.29
CA GLN A 202 19.60 3.35 17.51
C GLN A 202 19.95 2.28 16.46
N HIS A 203 20.04 1.02 16.88
CA HIS A 203 20.25 -0.09 15.94
C HIS A 203 19.06 -0.24 15.00
N PHE A 204 17.83 -0.06 15.48
CA PHE A 204 16.64 -0.09 14.63
C PHE A 204 16.76 0.93 13.49
N ARG A 205 17.08 2.19 13.78
CA ARG A 205 17.24 3.27 12.78
C ARG A 205 18.29 2.91 11.72
N GLN A 206 19.44 2.43 12.16
CA GLN A 206 20.53 2.04 11.26
C GLN A 206 20.14 0.87 10.36
N THR A 207 19.61 -0.21 10.93
CA THR A 207 19.15 -1.38 10.15
C THR A 207 17.98 -1.02 9.25
N PHE A 208 17.04 -0.20 9.72
CA PHE A 208 15.91 0.25 8.92
C PHE A 208 16.38 1.03 7.69
N LYS A 209 17.33 1.96 7.87
CA LYS A 209 17.93 2.75 6.78
C LYS A 209 18.61 1.90 5.73
N THR A 210 19.44 0.95 6.14
CA THR A 210 20.31 0.19 5.23
C THR A 210 19.66 -1.07 4.66
N PHE A 211 18.75 -1.71 5.40
CA PHE A 211 18.14 -2.98 5.02
C PHE A 211 16.69 -2.84 4.59
N VAL A 212 15.85 -2.20 5.40
CA VAL A 212 14.38 -2.19 5.21
C VAL A 212 13.94 -1.16 4.18
N LEU A 213 14.33 0.10 4.35
CA LEU A 213 13.88 1.22 3.51
C LEU A 213 14.11 0.98 2.00
N PRO A 214 15.27 0.45 1.55
CA PRO A 214 15.47 0.14 0.13
C PRO A 214 14.56 -0.97 -0.43
N LYS A 215 13.92 -1.76 0.43
CA LYS A 215 13.05 -2.89 0.07
C LYS A 215 11.56 -2.55 0.16
N VAL A 216 11.20 -1.40 0.72
CA VAL A 216 9.80 -0.95 0.78
C VAL A 216 9.28 -0.76 -0.64
N THR A 217 8.21 -1.47 -0.98
CA THR A 217 7.57 -1.37 -2.29
C THR A 217 6.71 -0.12 -2.36
N THR A 218 6.87 0.67 -3.43
CA THR A 218 6.12 1.91 -3.67
C THR A 218 4.95 1.68 -4.62
N ALA A 219 3.97 2.59 -4.59
CA ALA A 219 2.83 2.58 -5.51
C ALA A 219 3.30 2.74 -6.96
N ASP A 220 4.32 3.57 -7.23
CA ASP A 220 4.88 3.78 -8.57
C ASP A 220 5.34 2.47 -9.21
N LYS A 221 6.05 1.63 -8.44
CA LYS A 221 6.51 0.32 -8.90
C LYS A 221 5.33 -0.54 -9.37
N LEU A 222 4.19 -0.50 -8.66
CA LEU A 222 3.04 -1.33 -8.97
C LEU A 222 2.15 -0.76 -10.09
N VAL A 223 2.06 0.57 -10.20
CA VAL A 223 1.22 1.22 -11.23
C VAL A 223 1.92 1.27 -12.58
N ASN A 224 3.23 1.54 -12.58
CA ASN A 224 4.00 1.79 -13.79
C ASN A 224 4.85 0.59 -14.23
N ASN A 225 5.18 -0.33 -13.32
CA ASN A 225 5.91 -1.55 -13.64
C ASN A 225 5.42 -2.77 -12.84
N PRO A 226 4.11 -3.12 -12.91
CA PRO A 226 3.55 -4.20 -12.12
C PRO A 226 4.27 -5.53 -12.41
N PRO A 227 4.51 -6.38 -11.39
CA PRO A 227 4.96 -7.73 -11.64
C PRO A 227 3.89 -8.50 -12.44
N PRO A 228 4.28 -9.60 -13.13
CA PRO A 228 3.32 -10.50 -13.74
C PRO A 228 2.29 -10.98 -12.70
N PRO A 229 1.00 -11.11 -13.06
CA PRO A 229 -0.01 -11.60 -12.13
C PRO A 229 0.18 -13.08 -11.84
N VAL A 230 -0.10 -13.49 -10.59
CA VAL A 230 -0.22 -14.91 -10.24
C VAL A 230 -1.47 -15.48 -10.90
N ASN A 231 -1.34 -16.67 -11.48
CA ASN A 231 -2.44 -17.42 -12.05
C ASN A 231 -2.49 -18.80 -11.38
N PRO A 232 -3.50 -19.07 -10.53
CA PRO A 232 -3.68 -20.38 -9.89
C PRO A 232 -3.76 -21.57 -10.86
N LYS A 233 -4.15 -21.33 -12.12
CA LYS A 233 -4.20 -22.34 -13.19
C LYS A 233 -2.84 -22.55 -13.89
N ASN A 234 -1.83 -21.75 -13.60
CA ASN A 234 -0.48 -21.84 -14.16
C ASN A 234 0.57 -21.89 -13.04
N PRO A 235 1.07 -23.08 -12.67
CA PRO A 235 2.09 -23.24 -11.62
C PRO A 235 3.37 -22.43 -11.86
N GLU A 236 3.76 -22.15 -13.11
CA GLU A 236 4.95 -21.34 -13.40
C GLU A 236 4.81 -19.89 -12.94
N SER A 237 3.58 -19.38 -12.82
CA SER A 237 3.34 -18.00 -12.35
C SER A 237 3.79 -17.79 -10.89
N PHE A 238 3.84 -18.84 -10.09
CA PHE A 238 4.32 -18.80 -8.70
C PHE A 238 5.85 -18.80 -8.59
N LYS A 239 6.57 -19.11 -9.68
CA LYS A 239 8.05 -19.13 -9.68
C LYS A 239 8.66 -17.75 -9.85
N TYR A 240 7.89 -16.76 -10.29
CA TYR A 240 8.38 -15.39 -10.38
C TYR A 240 8.74 -14.88 -8.97
N PRO A 241 9.99 -14.42 -8.73
CA PRO A 241 10.49 -14.12 -7.39
C PRO A 241 10.00 -12.75 -6.91
N PHE A 242 8.69 -12.55 -6.84
CA PHE A 242 8.12 -11.33 -6.29
C PHE A 242 8.24 -11.30 -4.77
N LEU A 243 8.77 -10.19 -4.26
CA LEU A 243 8.73 -9.79 -2.86
C LEU A 243 8.13 -8.39 -2.80
N GLY A 244 7.10 -8.23 -1.99
CA GLY A 244 6.52 -6.94 -1.63
C GLY A 244 6.66 -6.70 -0.14
N VAL A 245 7.12 -5.51 0.23
CA VAL A 245 7.29 -5.13 1.64
C VAL A 245 6.63 -3.77 1.89
N ASN A 246 5.77 -3.68 2.89
CA ASN A 246 5.33 -2.42 3.47
C ASN A 246 5.43 -2.42 4.98
N VAL A 247 5.41 -1.23 5.57
CA VAL A 247 5.59 -1.01 7.00
C VAL A 247 4.56 -0.02 7.52
N GLY A 248 4.06 -0.29 8.73
CA GLY A 248 3.24 0.64 9.50
C GLY A 248 3.70 0.71 10.93
N PHE A 249 3.43 1.84 11.59
CA PHE A 249 3.77 2.11 12.97
C PHE A 249 2.53 2.48 13.76
N SER A 250 2.37 1.90 14.95
CA SER A 250 1.27 2.26 15.84
C SER A 250 1.52 3.64 16.45
N TYR A 251 0.49 4.19 17.10
CA TYR A 251 0.64 5.45 17.83
C TYR A 251 1.76 5.39 18.88
N LEU A 252 1.94 4.23 19.52
CA LEU A 252 2.99 4.01 20.54
C LEU A 252 4.41 4.24 20.01
N ALA A 253 4.65 3.99 18.72
CA ALA A 253 5.98 4.11 18.12
C ALA A 253 6.30 5.51 17.60
N LEU A 254 5.30 6.33 17.27
CA LEU A 254 5.53 7.65 16.67
C LEU A 254 6.44 8.57 17.53
N PRO A 255 6.31 8.62 18.87
CA PRO A 255 7.19 9.40 19.72
C PRO A 255 8.67 8.99 19.62
N PHE A 256 8.99 7.73 19.32
CA PHE A 256 10.38 7.29 19.13
C PHE A 256 11.02 7.94 17.89
N PHE A 257 10.20 8.38 16.95
CA PHE A 257 10.63 9.04 15.73
C PHE A 257 10.56 10.57 15.79
N GLY A 258 10.21 11.13 16.95
CA GLY A 258 9.96 12.57 17.10
C GLY A 258 8.69 13.05 16.39
N LEU A 259 7.81 12.13 16.01
CA LEU A 259 6.54 12.42 15.33
C LEU A 259 5.44 12.57 16.37
N THR A 260 5.40 13.71 17.06
CA THR A 260 4.50 13.94 18.20
C THR A 260 3.27 14.78 17.86
N GLU A 261 3.22 15.39 16.68
CA GLU A 261 2.06 16.14 16.19
C GLU A 261 0.89 15.19 15.91
N SER A 262 -0.33 15.60 16.24
CA SER A 262 -1.53 14.78 16.03
C SER A 262 -1.81 14.57 14.54
N LEU A 263 -2.17 13.34 14.18
CA LEU A 263 -2.67 13.00 12.85
C LEU A 263 -4.18 13.27 12.68
N GLY A 264 -4.85 13.77 13.72
CA GLY A 264 -6.28 14.12 13.69
C GLY A 264 -7.21 12.91 13.72
N ASP A 265 -6.80 11.80 14.33
CA ASP A 265 -7.63 10.58 14.42
C ASP A 265 -7.60 9.98 15.84
N ALA A 266 -8.69 10.18 16.57
CA ALA A 266 -8.80 9.77 17.96
C ALA A 266 -8.77 8.24 18.16
N ALA A 267 -9.23 7.47 17.17
CA ALA A 267 -9.18 6.00 17.26
C ALA A 267 -7.73 5.51 17.17
N PHE A 268 -6.94 6.06 16.24
CA PHE A 268 -5.51 5.78 16.15
C PHE A 268 -4.76 6.11 17.45
N GLU A 269 -4.98 7.30 18.01
CA GLU A 269 -4.34 7.74 19.26
C GLU A 269 -4.72 6.87 20.47
N LYS A 270 -5.98 6.40 20.50
CA LYS A 270 -6.52 5.51 21.54
C LYS A 270 -5.97 4.08 21.45
N GLY A 271 -5.59 3.62 20.25
CA GLY A 271 -5.17 2.24 19.97
C GLY A 271 -6.35 1.26 19.92
N GLN A 272 -6.24 0.25 19.07
CA GLN A 272 -7.39 -0.62 18.78
C GLN A 272 -7.81 -1.46 19.99
N GLN A 273 -6.89 -1.82 20.88
CA GLN A 273 -7.23 -2.61 22.07
C GLN A 273 -8.27 -1.92 22.94
N GLN A 274 -8.15 -0.61 23.17
CA GLN A 274 -9.15 0.16 23.93
C GLN A 274 -10.38 0.48 23.08
N ASP A 275 -10.18 0.68 21.77
CA ASP A 275 -11.27 0.97 20.84
C ASP A 275 -12.18 -0.24 20.57
N ALA A 276 -11.69 -1.46 20.79
CA ALA A 276 -12.40 -2.72 20.57
C ALA A 276 -13.75 -2.80 21.29
N LYS A 277 -13.92 -2.08 22.41
CA LYS A 277 -15.20 -1.97 23.11
C LYS A 277 -16.28 -1.34 22.24
N GLU A 278 -15.94 -0.26 21.55
CA GLU A 278 -16.86 0.48 20.68
C GLU A 278 -17.10 -0.28 19.37
N LEU A 279 -16.11 -1.04 18.90
CA LEU A 279 -16.29 -1.99 17.79
C LEU A 279 -17.24 -3.16 18.12
N GLY A 280 -17.55 -3.38 19.41
CA GLY A 280 -18.43 -4.44 19.90
C GLY A 280 -17.73 -5.77 20.15
N ASP A 281 -16.40 -5.79 20.24
CA ASP A 281 -15.65 -7.01 20.56
C ASP A 281 -16.03 -7.50 21.95
N ALA A 282 -15.98 -8.83 22.16
CA ALA A 282 -16.16 -9.37 23.50
C ALA A 282 -14.96 -9.00 24.39
N GLY A 283 -15.19 -8.70 25.67
CA GLY A 283 -14.14 -8.31 26.59
C GLY A 283 -14.64 -8.10 28.01
N THR A 284 -13.76 -7.58 28.86
CA THR A 284 -14.05 -7.28 30.26
C THR A 284 -13.60 -5.86 30.59
N GLN A 285 -14.50 -5.07 31.18
CA GLN A 285 -14.18 -3.75 31.72
C GLN A 285 -13.58 -3.87 33.14
N ARG A 286 -12.44 -3.21 33.40
CA ARG A 286 -11.86 -3.07 34.74
C ARG A 286 -11.52 -1.61 35.01
N GLY A 287 -12.34 -0.93 35.81
CA GLY A 287 -12.22 0.53 35.97
C GLY A 287 -12.42 1.22 34.62
N ASN A 288 -11.46 2.05 34.21
CA ASN A 288 -11.48 2.74 32.91
C ASN A 288 -10.79 1.97 31.78
N PHE A 289 -10.26 0.76 32.05
CA PHE A 289 -9.52 -0.03 31.07
C PHE A 289 -10.38 -1.15 30.49
N TRP A 290 -10.42 -1.23 29.16
CA TRP A 290 -11.06 -2.33 28.44
C TRP A 290 -10.02 -3.42 28.12
N THR A 291 -10.36 -4.68 28.36
CA THR A 291 -9.54 -5.82 27.95
C THR A 291 -10.35 -6.73 27.01
N PRO A 292 -10.08 -6.71 25.70
CA PRO A 292 -10.77 -7.56 24.75
C PRO A 292 -10.38 -9.04 24.93
N LYS A 293 -11.27 -9.96 24.53
CA LYS A 293 -11.04 -11.42 24.51
C LYS A 293 -10.18 -11.83 23.31
N TRP A 294 -9.08 -11.12 23.11
CA TRP A 294 -8.10 -11.38 22.08
C TRP A 294 -7.02 -12.36 22.53
N ASP A 295 -6.26 -12.87 21.57
CA ASP A 295 -5.06 -13.66 21.79
C ASP A 295 -4.05 -12.88 22.62
N GLY A 296 -3.21 -13.61 23.37
CA GLY A 296 -2.21 -13.04 24.28
C GLY A 296 -1.36 -11.95 23.62
N ALA A 297 -0.79 -12.26 22.46
CA ALA A 297 0.16 -11.37 21.77
C ALA A 297 -0.45 -10.04 21.31
N PHE A 298 -1.73 -9.99 20.96
CA PHE A 298 -2.41 -8.74 20.59
C PHE A 298 -2.85 -7.89 21.78
N LYS A 299 -2.53 -8.31 23.01
CA LYS A 299 -2.70 -7.52 24.24
C LYS A 299 -1.37 -6.95 24.75
N GLU A 300 -0.28 -7.21 24.04
CA GLU A 300 1.03 -6.59 24.29
C GLU A 300 1.21 -5.32 23.46
N ASP A 301 2.18 -4.49 23.85
CA ASP A 301 2.54 -3.29 23.08
C ASP A 301 3.14 -3.69 21.72
N ILE A 302 2.48 -3.27 20.65
CA ILE A 302 2.94 -3.40 19.28
C ILE A 302 3.41 -2.03 18.80
N HIS A 303 4.66 -1.91 18.34
CA HIS A 303 5.20 -0.66 17.80
C HIS A 303 5.04 -0.56 16.29
N GLY A 304 5.07 -1.69 15.59
CA GLY A 304 4.93 -1.69 14.15
C GLY A 304 4.65 -3.06 13.57
N ILE A 305 4.50 -3.07 12.25
CA ILE A 305 4.22 -4.25 11.46
C ILE A 305 4.95 -4.17 10.12
N PHE A 306 5.52 -5.29 9.68
CA PHE A 306 5.90 -5.50 8.29
C PHE A 306 4.83 -6.36 7.59
N LEU A 307 4.31 -5.86 6.47
CA LEU A 307 3.56 -6.66 5.51
C LEU A 307 4.55 -7.24 4.51
N ILE A 308 4.63 -8.56 4.44
CA ILE A 308 5.59 -9.27 3.59
C ILE A 308 4.79 -10.17 2.65
N THR A 309 4.61 -9.73 1.42
CA THR A 309 3.89 -10.48 0.39
C THR A 309 4.86 -11.18 -0.54
N ALA A 310 4.54 -12.40 -0.95
CA ALA A 310 5.30 -13.10 -1.97
C ALA A 310 4.40 -13.95 -2.87
N TYR A 311 4.97 -14.42 -3.98
CA TYR A 311 4.35 -15.45 -4.83
C TYR A 311 4.79 -16.86 -4.44
N ASN A 312 5.90 -16.97 -3.71
CA ASN A 312 6.54 -18.21 -3.30
C ASN A 312 6.91 -18.14 -1.83
N GLU A 313 6.53 -19.18 -1.09
CA GLU A 313 6.80 -19.34 0.34
C GLU A 313 8.27 -19.10 0.67
N LYS A 314 9.18 -19.70 -0.11
CA LYS A 314 10.62 -19.61 0.14
C LYS A 314 11.12 -18.17 0.09
N VAL A 315 10.60 -17.35 -0.83
CA VAL A 315 11.00 -15.94 -0.97
C VAL A 315 10.61 -15.15 0.28
N ALA A 316 9.41 -15.39 0.83
CA ALA A 316 8.97 -14.75 2.06
C ALA A 316 9.78 -15.24 3.28
N THR A 317 9.97 -16.55 3.43
CA THR A 317 10.69 -17.11 4.59
C THR A 317 12.17 -16.76 4.59
N ASP A 318 12.83 -16.74 3.42
CA ASP A 318 14.22 -16.29 3.28
C ASP A 318 14.31 -14.81 3.70
N PHE A 319 13.39 -13.97 3.22
CA PHE A 319 13.37 -12.55 3.58
C PHE A 319 13.13 -12.32 5.09
N ILE A 320 12.23 -13.08 5.72
CA ILE A 320 12.01 -13.00 7.17
C ILE A 320 13.28 -13.40 7.93
N ALA A 321 13.95 -14.47 7.52
CA ALA A 321 15.21 -14.88 8.14
C ALA A 321 16.31 -13.80 8.00
N GLU A 322 16.41 -13.17 6.82
CA GLU A 322 17.33 -12.04 6.58
C GLU A 322 16.95 -10.81 7.42
N LEU A 323 15.66 -10.50 7.54
CA LEU A 323 15.14 -9.40 8.34
C LEU A 323 15.49 -9.58 9.82
N GLU A 324 15.22 -10.75 10.38
CA GLU A 324 15.55 -11.09 11.77
C GLU A 324 17.07 -11.09 12.02
N ALA A 325 17.86 -11.55 11.04
CA ALA A 325 19.31 -11.47 11.10
C ALA A 325 19.81 -10.03 11.06
N ALA A 326 19.21 -9.16 10.23
CA ALA A 326 19.62 -7.76 10.07
C ALA A 326 19.34 -6.92 11.33
N PHE A 327 18.27 -7.22 12.07
CA PHE A 327 17.96 -6.53 13.33
C PHE A 327 18.68 -7.12 14.56
N ARG A 328 19.40 -8.24 14.40
CA ARG A 328 20.19 -8.85 15.47
C ARG A 328 21.38 -7.96 15.84
N VAL A 329 21.48 -7.62 17.12
CA VAL A 329 22.59 -6.83 17.70
C VAL A 329 23.66 -7.75 18.28
N THR A 330 23.25 -8.81 18.97
CA THR A 330 24.13 -9.88 19.48
C THR A 330 23.41 -11.22 19.33
N PRO A 331 24.07 -12.37 19.56
CA PRO A 331 23.39 -13.67 19.45
C PRO A 331 22.09 -13.80 20.26
N ASN A 332 21.95 -13.05 21.37
CA ASN A 332 20.79 -13.09 22.27
C ASN A 332 20.02 -11.76 22.33
N ARG A 333 20.35 -10.77 21.50
CA ARG A 333 19.66 -9.47 21.47
C ARG A 333 19.35 -9.03 20.05
N SER A 334 18.13 -8.55 19.86
CA SER A 334 17.66 -7.90 18.63
C SER A 334 17.16 -6.50 18.95
N SER A 335 17.23 -5.62 17.95
CA SER A 335 16.70 -4.25 18.02
C SER A 335 15.19 -4.19 17.77
N ILE A 336 14.60 -5.29 17.29
CA ILE A 336 13.16 -5.56 17.34
C ILE A 336 12.87 -6.89 18.04
N GLN A 337 11.73 -6.98 18.72
CA GLN A 337 11.17 -8.20 19.25
C GLN A 337 9.95 -8.61 18.43
N ASN A 338 9.92 -9.86 17.99
CA ASN A 338 8.74 -10.46 17.37
C ASN A 338 7.62 -10.59 18.42
N VAL A 339 6.48 -9.95 18.18
CA VAL A 339 5.29 -10.07 19.04
C VAL A 339 4.42 -11.22 18.56
N VAL A 340 4.06 -11.20 17.27
CA VAL A 340 3.32 -12.28 16.61
C VAL A 340 3.55 -12.21 15.11
N VAL A 341 3.54 -13.38 14.47
CA VAL A 341 3.52 -13.50 13.02
C VAL A 341 2.26 -14.24 12.61
N VAL A 342 1.42 -13.61 11.79
CA VAL A 342 0.28 -14.27 11.16
C VAL A 342 0.67 -14.65 9.74
N HIS A 343 0.54 -15.93 9.40
CA HIS A 343 0.76 -16.41 8.04
C HIS A 343 -0.60 -16.53 7.34
N GLY A 344 -0.79 -15.72 6.31
CA GLY A 344 -1.97 -15.74 5.45
C GLY A 344 -1.68 -16.34 4.08
N PHE A 345 -2.60 -17.15 3.60
CA PHE A 345 -2.53 -17.83 2.31
C PHE A 345 -3.94 -18.09 1.77
N PRO A 346 -4.12 -18.17 0.43
CA PRO A 346 -5.38 -18.52 -0.18
C PRO A 346 -5.76 -19.95 0.16
N ARG A 347 -7.07 -20.22 0.19
CA ARG A 347 -7.60 -21.58 0.36
C ARG A 347 -7.22 -22.47 -0.82
N ALA A 348 -7.34 -23.79 -0.65
CA ALA A 348 -6.92 -24.75 -1.66
C ALA A 348 -7.88 -24.84 -2.86
N GLY A 349 -7.33 -25.09 -4.05
CA GLY A 349 -8.10 -25.47 -5.24
C GLY A 349 -9.13 -24.42 -5.69
N ALA A 350 -10.38 -24.85 -5.87
CA ALA A 350 -11.47 -23.99 -6.35
C ALA A 350 -11.85 -22.87 -5.36
N GLU A 351 -11.48 -23.03 -4.09
CA GLU A 351 -11.79 -22.07 -3.02
C GLU A 351 -10.73 -20.96 -2.90
N ALA A 352 -9.69 -20.94 -3.73
CA ALA A 352 -8.58 -19.99 -3.62
C ALA A 352 -8.98 -18.50 -3.67
N LEU A 353 -10.15 -18.17 -4.22
CA LEU A 353 -10.69 -16.81 -4.27
C LEU A 353 -11.70 -16.50 -3.15
N ASN A 354 -11.96 -17.46 -2.27
CA ASN A 354 -13.02 -17.43 -1.29
C ASN A 354 -12.46 -17.29 0.13
N ASP A 355 -13.28 -16.72 1.02
CA ASP A 355 -13.04 -16.82 2.46
C ASP A 355 -13.35 -18.23 2.98
N HIS A 356 -13.16 -18.44 4.28
CA HIS A 356 -13.45 -19.72 4.95
C HIS A 356 -14.94 -20.09 5.02
N PHE A 357 -15.86 -19.14 4.84
CA PHE A 357 -17.29 -19.45 4.67
C PHE A 357 -17.63 -19.89 3.22
N GLY A 358 -16.68 -19.76 2.29
CA GLY A 358 -16.80 -20.14 0.90
C GLY A 358 -17.32 -19.02 -0.01
N TYR A 359 -17.26 -17.76 0.41
CA TYR A 359 -17.74 -16.63 -0.40
C TYR A 359 -16.58 -15.91 -1.09
N ARG A 360 -16.72 -15.72 -2.41
CA ARG A 360 -15.73 -15.00 -3.21
C ARG A 360 -15.58 -13.54 -2.79
N GLY A 361 -14.35 -13.11 -2.55
CA GLY A 361 -14.01 -11.75 -2.11
C GLY A 361 -13.38 -10.85 -3.19
N GLY A 362 -12.94 -9.65 -2.78
CA GLY A 362 -12.00 -8.82 -3.55
C GLY A 362 -12.57 -8.01 -4.73
N MET A 363 -13.84 -8.14 -5.08
CA MET A 363 -14.41 -7.51 -6.29
C MET A 363 -14.84 -6.04 -6.09
N SER A 364 -15.32 -5.68 -4.90
CA SER A 364 -15.88 -4.35 -4.59
C SER A 364 -14.95 -3.55 -3.68
N ASN A 365 -13.81 -3.13 -4.23
CA ASN A 365 -12.93 -2.13 -3.61
C ASN A 365 -13.12 -0.78 -4.31
N PRO A 366 -13.07 0.35 -3.58
CA PRO A 366 -13.10 1.66 -4.22
C PRO A 366 -11.88 1.85 -5.13
N GLN A 367 -12.07 2.64 -6.19
CA GLN A 367 -11.13 2.81 -7.29
C GLN A 367 -10.69 4.28 -7.39
N VAL A 368 -9.44 4.49 -7.82
CA VAL A 368 -8.85 5.80 -8.07
C VAL A 368 -8.30 5.81 -9.49
N ALA A 369 -8.84 6.70 -10.33
CA ALA A 369 -8.40 6.85 -11.72
C ALA A 369 -6.91 7.20 -11.80
N GLY A 370 -6.17 6.56 -12.71
CA GLY A 370 -4.73 6.72 -12.88
C GLY A 370 -3.87 5.96 -11.85
N VAL A 371 -4.49 5.30 -10.87
CA VAL A 371 -3.77 4.53 -9.82
C VAL A 371 -4.23 3.08 -9.79
N THR A 372 -5.51 2.83 -9.50
CA THR A 372 -6.03 1.45 -9.43
C THR A 372 -6.45 0.91 -10.79
N PHE A 373 -6.62 1.80 -11.76
CA PHE A 373 -6.84 1.49 -13.18
C PHE A 373 -6.35 2.65 -14.06
N LYS A 374 -5.91 2.33 -15.28
CA LYS A 374 -5.52 3.32 -16.30
C LYS A 374 -6.70 3.64 -17.21
N ASP A 375 -7.10 2.66 -18.03
CA ASP A 375 -8.15 2.88 -19.04
C ASP A 375 -9.54 2.43 -18.55
N LYS A 376 -9.60 1.25 -17.94
CA LYS A 376 -10.86 0.60 -17.57
C LYS A 376 -10.75 -0.06 -16.21
N MET A 377 -11.75 0.20 -15.35
CA MET A 377 -11.91 -0.53 -14.10
C MET A 377 -12.13 -2.01 -14.38
N LYS A 378 -11.43 -2.87 -13.64
CA LYS A 378 -11.65 -4.32 -13.73
C LYS A 378 -13.10 -4.69 -13.45
N PHE A 379 -13.67 -4.14 -12.38
CA PHE A 379 -15.04 -4.40 -11.95
C PHE A 379 -15.89 -3.12 -11.98
N PRO A 380 -16.64 -2.85 -13.07
CA PRO A 380 -17.62 -1.76 -13.13
C PRO A 380 -18.63 -1.82 -11.97
N GLY A 381 -19.14 -0.67 -11.56
CA GLY A 381 -19.95 -0.52 -10.34
C GLY A 381 -19.14 -0.42 -9.04
N SER A 382 -17.81 -0.50 -9.11
CA SER A 382 -16.95 -0.12 -7.99
C SER A 382 -16.98 1.40 -7.78
N PRO A 383 -17.01 1.90 -6.53
CA PRO A 383 -17.02 3.34 -6.28
C PRO A 383 -15.76 4.03 -6.82
N LEU A 384 -15.93 5.12 -7.58
CA LEU A 384 -14.83 6.00 -7.97
C LEU A 384 -14.68 7.09 -6.90
N ILE A 385 -13.53 7.13 -6.22
CA ILE A 385 -13.29 8.06 -5.12
C ILE A 385 -12.10 8.99 -5.41
N PRO A 386 -12.09 10.20 -4.82
CA PRO A 386 -10.86 10.98 -4.68
C PRO A 386 -9.81 10.17 -3.89
N ILE A 387 -8.52 10.29 -4.26
CA ILE A 387 -7.46 9.54 -3.57
C ILE A 387 -7.37 9.90 -2.08
N GLY A 388 -7.76 11.13 -1.70
CA GLY A 388 -7.73 11.65 -0.34
C GLY A 388 -8.58 10.88 0.66
N VAL A 389 -9.57 10.12 0.18
CA VAL A 389 -10.34 9.19 1.02
C VAL A 389 -9.42 8.08 1.59
N ILE A 390 -8.36 7.72 0.87
CA ILE A 390 -7.40 6.67 1.27
C ILE A 390 -6.05 7.24 1.69
N VAL A 391 -5.51 8.21 0.95
CA VAL A 391 -4.15 8.75 1.12
C VAL A 391 -4.20 10.17 1.65
N MET A 392 -3.47 10.45 2.73
CA MET A 392 -3.49 11.74 3.41
C MET A 392 -2.92 12.87 2.55
N GLY A 393 -3.46 14.07 2.70
CA GLY A 393 -2.95 15.29 2.05
C GLY A 393 -3.44 15.54 0.61
N TYR A 394 -4.47 14.83 0.17
CA TYR A 394 -5.12 15.01 -1.14
C TYR A 394 -6.61 15.34 -1.00
N ASP A 395 -7.24 15.77 -2.09
CA ASP A 395 -8.69 15.98 -2.11
C ASP A 395 -9.44 14.70 -1.74
N GLY A 396 -10.41 14.83 -0.83
CA GLY A 396 -11.10 13.72 -0.16
C GLY A 396 -10.62 13.47 1.27
N ASP A 397 -9.43 13.95 1.65
CA ASP A 397 -8.98 13.99 3.05
C ASP A 397 -9.52 15.26 3.71
N GLU A 398 -10.55 15.11 4.55
CA GLU A 398 -11.19 16.22 5.27
C GLU A 398 -10.29 16.91 6.30
N ASP A 399 -9.20 16.26 6.69
CA ASP A 399 -8.26 16.78 7.68
C ASP A 399 -6.91 17.16 7.08
N LYS A 400 -6.79 17.22 5.74
CA LYS A 400 -5.53 17.50 5.04
C LYS A 400 -4.82 18.77 5.53
N ASP A 401 -5.57 19.81 5.88
CA ASP A 401 -5.05 21.11 6.31
C ASP A 401 -4.71 21.18 7.82
N LYS A 402 -5.12 20.16 8.59
CA LYS A 402 -4.86 20.07 10.05
C LYS A 402 -3.69 19.15 10.38
N ARG A 403 -3.24 18.36 9.41
CA ARG A 403 -2.21 17.35 9.59
C ARG A 403 -0.82 17.95 9.44
N PRO A 404 0.16 17.40 10.17
CA PRO A 404 1.54 17.81 9.99
C PRO A 404 2.05 17.41 8.60
N ALA A 405 3.01 18.16 8.06
CA ALA A 405 3.51 17.97 6.69
C ALA A 405 4.04 16.55 6.43
N TRP A 406 4.61 15.90 7.45
CA TRP A 406 5.14 14.54 7.36
C TRP A 406 4.05 13.46 7.23
N ALA A 407 2.77 13.78 7.43
CA ALA A 407 1.67 12.84 7.26
C ALA A 407 1.29 12.62 5.78
N LYS A 408 1.59 13.60 4.91
CA LYS A 408 1.24 13.56 3.49
C LYS A 408 1.81 12.31 2.80
N ASP A 409 1.04 11.77 1.86
CA ASP A 409 1.32 10.52 1.12
C ASP A 409 1.29 9.24 2.00
N GLY A 410 0.98 9.36 3.29
CA GLY A 410 0.70 8.22 4.17
C GLY A 410 -0.77 7.81 4.18
N ALA A 411 -1.07 6.76 4.94
CA ALA A 411 -2.45 6.31 5.21
C ALA A 411 -2.53 5.61 6.56
N PHE A 412 -3.70 5.60 7.19
CA PHE A 412 -3.94 4.70 8.30
C PHE A 412 -4.20 3.29 7.76
N MET A 413 -3.67 2.31 8.46
CA MET A 413 -3.80 0.89 8.19
C MET A 413 -4.42 0.21 9.41
N VAL A 414 -5.56 -0.43 9.22
CA VAL A 414 -6.25 -1.21 10.26
C VAL A 414 -5.98 -2.67 10.00
N THR A 415 -5.51 -3.40 11.02
CA THR A 415 -5.47 -4.86 10.99
C THR A 415 -6.51 -5.48 11.92
N ARG A 416 -7.11 -6.60 11.53
CA ARG A 416 -7.99 -7.41 12.39
C ARG A 416 -7.79 -8.91 12.11
N LYS A 417 -7.47 -9.69 13.14
CA LYS A 417 -7.51 -11.15 13.09
C LYS A 417 -8.94 -11.60 13.40
N LEU A 418 -9.68 -12.01 12.38
CA LEU A 418 -11.08 -12.43 12.49
C LEU A 418 -11.15 -13.95 12.38
N ASN A 419 -11.50 -14.63 13.47
CA ASN A 419 -11.69 -16.07 13.48
C ASN A 419 -13.11 -16.43 13.00
N ASN A 420 -13.20 -17.30 12.01
CA ASN A 420 -14.44 -17.72 11.37
C ASN A 420 -14.89 -19.07 11.96
N LEU A 421 -16.09 -19.08 12.52
CA LEU A 421 -16.77 -20.26 13.06
C LEU A 421 -17.57 -20.95 11.95
N VAL A 422 -16.84 -21.63 11.05
CA VAL A 422 -17.40 -22.18 9.79
C VAL A 422 -18.42 -23.30 10.02
N PRO A 423 -18.14 -24.35 10.83
CA PRO A 423 -19.13 -25.39 11.10
C PRO A 423 -20.42 -24.83 11.71
N GLU A 424 -20.30 -23.85 12.61
CA GLU A 424 -21.44 -23.20 13.27
C GLU A 424 -22.29 -22.41 12.26
N PHE A 425 -21.65 -21.72 11.31
CA PHE A 425 -22.35 -21.02 10.23
C PHE A 425 -23.07 -22.01 9.30
N ASP A 426 -22.40 -23.09 8.88
CA ASP A 426 -23.00 -24.10 8.01
C ASP A 426 -24.19 -24.81 8.67
N ASP A 427 -24.10 -25.16 9.97
CA ASP A 427 -25.21 -25.74 10.73
C ASP A 427 -26.38 -24.75 10.86
N PHE A 428 -26.10 -23.46 11.11
CA PHE A 428 -27.12 -22.43 11.14
C PHE A 428 -27.90 -22.36 9.81
N LEU A 429 -27.19 -22.38 8.67
CA LEU A 429 -27.82 -22.34 7.35
C LEU A 429 -28.68 -23.59 7.09
N LEU A 430 -28.18 -24.78 7.45
CA LEU A 430 -28.91 -26.05 7.28
C LEU A 430 -30.14 -26.14 8.17
N ALA A 431 -30.10 -25.56 9.38
CA ALA A 431 -31.23 -25.54 10.29
C ALA A 431 -32.35 -24.57 9.84
N HIS A 432 -31.99 -23.43 9.23
CA HIS A 432 -32.95 -22.36 8.93
C HIS A 432 -33.36 -22.26 7.46
N GLY A 433 -32.47 -22.63 6.53
CA GLY A 433 -32.71 -22.57 5.09
C GLY A 433 -33.98 -23.33 4.67
N PRO A 434 -34.15 -24.62 5.02
CA PRO A 434 -35.31 -25.43 4.61
C PRO A 434 -36.64 -24.85 5.09
N ARG A 435 -36.67 -24.14 6.22
CA ARG A 435 -37.87 -23.46 6.73
C ARG A 435 -38.29 -22.32 5.82
N LEU A 436 -37.32 -21.55 5.32
CA LEU A 436 -37.57 -20.39 4.45
C LEU A 436 -37.77 -20.76 2.98
N PHE A 437 -37.15 -21.86 2.54
CA PHE A 437 -37.20 -22.33 1.16
C PHE A 437 -37.59 -23.82 1.07
N PRO A 438 -38.79 -24.21 1.52
CA PRO A 438 -39.20 -25.61 1.64
C PRO A 438 -39.31 -26.35 0.30
N GLN A 439 -39.35 -25.62 -0.81
CA GLN A 439 -39.36 -26.16 -2.16
C GLN A 439 -37.97 -26.59 -2.67
N LEU A 440 -36.90 -26.25 -1.97
CA LEU A 440 -35.52 -26.59 -2.33
C LEU A 440 -35.03 -27.78 -1.50
N SER A 441 -34.04 -28.52 -2.01
CA SER A 441 -33.32 -29.48 -1.16
C SER A 441 -32.66 -28.76 0.02
N PRO A 442 -32.41 -29.44 1.16
CA PRO A 442 -31.84 -28.77 2.34
C PRO A 442 -30.56 -27.99 2.07
N LYS A 443 -29.67 -28.55 1.24
CA LYS A 443 -28.41 -27.91 0.84
C LYS A 443 -28.66 -26.66 -0.01
N GLN A 444 -29.51 -26.74 -1.03
CA GLN A 444 -29.85 -25.58 -1.87
C GLN A 444 -30.55 -24.47 -1.06
N ALA A 445 -31.41 -24.85 -0.11
CA ALA A 445 -32.07 -23.92 0.80
C ALA A 445 -31.08 -23.20 1.72
N ALA A 446 -30.09 -23.93 2.25
CA ALA A 446 -28.99 -23.38 3.04
C ALA A 446 -28.12 -22.42 2.22
N ASP A 447 -27.74 -22.81 0.99
CA ASP A 447 -26.96 -21.96 0.09
C ASP A 447 -27.73 -20.68 -0.30
N LYS A 448 -29.04 -20.79 -0.54
CA LYS A 448 -29.90 -19.63 -0.80
C LYS A 448 -29.97 -18.70 0.42
N LEU A 449 -30.16 -19.22 1.63
CA LEU A 449 -30.11 -18.40 2.84
C LEU A 449 -28.76 -17.71 2.99
N GLY A 450 -27.67 -18.44 2.87
CA GLY A 450 -26.32 -17.90 2.97
C GLY A 450 -26.07 -16.78 1.95
N SER A 451 -26.54 -16.95 0.71
CA SER A 451 -26.44 -15.91 -0.33
C SER A 451 -27.17 -14.61 0.06
N ARG A 452 -28.28 -14.72 0.79
CA ARG A 452 -29.04 -13.57 1.27
C ARG A 452 -28.38 -12.90 2.47
N LEU A 453 -27.72 -13.66 3.35
CA LEU A 453 -26.94 -13.11 4.46
C LEU A 453 -25.71 -12.34 3.96
N PHE A 454 -24.99 -12.88 2.98
CA PHE A 454 -23.83 -12.22 2.38
C PHE A 454 -24.19 -11.14 1.36
N GLY A 455 -25.33 -11.28 0.67
CA GLY A 455 -25.69 -10.48 -0.51
C GLY A 455 -25.09 -11.01 -1.83
N ARG A 456 -24.37 -12.13 -1.78
CA ARG A 456 -23.79 -12.82 -2.94
C ARG A 456 -23.85 -14.33 -2.73
N TRP A 457 -24.01 -15.09 -3.80
CA TRP A 457 -23.76 -16.52 -3.81
C TRP A 457 -22.27 -16.82 -3.62
N LYS A 458 -21.93 -18.05 -3.21
CA LYS A 458 -20.53 -18.48 -2.95
C LYS A 458 -19.59 -18.21 -4.13
N ASN A 459 -20.06 -18.43 -5.37
CA ASN A 459 -19.28 -18.15 -6.58
C ASN A 459 -19.05 -16.65 -6.88
N GLY A 460 -19.69 -15.75 -6.13
CA GLY A 460 -19.59 -14.29 -6.27
C GLY A 460 -20.78 -13.61 -6.94
N THR A 461 -21.75 -14.38 -7.48
CA THR A 461 -22.95 -13.81 -8.13
C THR A 461 -23.73 -12.91 -7.14
N PRO A 462 -23.96 -11.62 -7.42
CA PRO A 462 -24.72 -10.76 -6.53
C PRO A 462 -26.22 -11.12 -6.56
N THR A 463 -26.84 -11.19 -5.38
CA THR A 463 -28.28 -11.49 -5.27
C THR A 463 -29.14 -10.37 -5.85
N GLU A 464 -28.60 -9.16 -6.01
CA GLU A 464 -29.27 -8.08 -6.75
C GLU A 464 -29.50 -8.43 -8.23
N LEU A 465 -28.57 -9.14 -8.88
CA LEU A 465 -28.69 -9.49 -10.30
C LEU A 465 -29.30 -10.88 -10.52
N SER A 466 -29.01 -11.83 -9.64
CA SER A 466 -29.60 -13.17 -9.66
C SER A 466 -30.05 -13.58 -8.24
N PRO A 467 -31.28 -13.20 -7.84
CA PRO A 467 -31.75 -13.39 -6.46
C PRO A 467 -32.08 -14.85 -6.11
N ASP A 468 -32.36 -15.67 -7.12
CA ASP A 468 -32.91 -17.00 -6.92
C ASP A 468 -31.90 -18.14 -7.09
N ASN A 469 -30.81 -17.91 -7.84
CA ASN A 469 -29.77 -18.91 -8.13
C ASN A 469 -28.41 -18.25 -8.29
N ASP A 470 -27.34 -19.02 -8.11
CA ASP A 470 -26.03 -18.62 -8.60
C ASP A 470 -26.00 -18.62 -10.14
N ASP A 471 -25.17 -17.77 -10.74
CA ASP A 471 -25.10 -17.63 -12.19
C ASP A 471 -23.64 -17.51 -12.64
N PRO A 472 -23.03 -18.62 -13.13
CA PRO A 472 -21.67 -18.60 -13.65
C PRO A 472 -21.43 -17.55 -14.74
N SER A 473 -22.44 -17.21 -15.56
CA SER A 473 -22.31 -16.18 -16.60
C SER A 473 -22.14 -14.76 -16.03
N ILE A 474 -22.57 -14.54 -14.78
CA ILE A 474 -22.32 -13.30 -14.04
C ILE A 474 -21.02 -13.44 -13.25
N ALA A 475 -20.80 -14.57 -12.59
CA ALA A 475 -19.62 -14.80 -11.75
C ALA A 475 -18.30 -14.82 -12.53
N GLU A 476 -18.32 -15.18 -13.80
CA GLU A 476 -17.12 -15.24 -14.65
C GLU A 476 -16.92 -13.96 -15.49
N ASP A 477 -17.88 -13.01 -15.45
CA ASP A 477 -17.79 -11.74 -16.18
C ASP A 477 -17.50 -10.57 -15.24
N ASP A 478 -16.25 -10.13 -15.25
CA ASP A 478 -15.76 -8.96 -14.51
C ASP A 478 -16.60 -7.69 -14.78
N ASN A 479 -17.26 -7.56 -15.94
CA ASN A 479 -18.12 -6.42 -16.29
C ASN A 479 -19.51 -6.45 -15.64
N ARG A 480 -19.94 -7.63 -15.15
CA ARG A 480 -21.29 -7.83 -14.60
C ARG A 480 -21.27 -8.08 -13.10
N ILE A 481 -20.24 -8.78 -12.61
CA ILE A 481 -20.20 -9.29 -11.22
C ILE A 481 -20.35 -8.22 -10.15
N ASN A 482 -19.99 -6.97 -10.43
CA ASN A 482 -20.12 -5.84 -9.49
C ASN A 482 -21.00 -4.69 -10.00
N ASN A 483 -21.57 -4.81 -11.20
CA ASN A 483 -22.23 -3.71 -11.91
C ASN A 483 -23.74 -3.65 -11.58
N PHE A 484 -24.06 -3.16 -10.37
CA PHE A 484 -25.42 -2.94 -9.87
C PHE A 484 -25.40 -1.81 -8.82
N ASP A 485 -26.56 -1.33 -8.38
CA ASP A 485 -26.66 -0.19 -7.46
C ASP A 485 -27.76 -0.33 -6.40
N PHE A 486 -28.41 -1.50 -6.34
CA PHE A 486 -29.62 -1.82 -5.58
C PHE A 486 -30.86 -1.06 -6.06
N ASP A 487 -31.77 -1.78 -6.73
CA ASP A 487 -33.05 -1.22 -7.16
C ASP A 487 -33.98 -1.02 -5.95
N LEU A 488 -34.11 0.23 -5.50
CA LEU A 488 -34.92 0.60 -4.34
C LEU A 488 -36.39 0.19 -4.46
N SER A 489 -36.92 0.04 -5.69
CA SER A 489 -38.29 -0.42 -5.93
C SER A 489 -38.52 -1.89 -5.58
N LYS A 490 -37.44 -2.67 -5.41
CA LYS A 490 -37.48 -4.11 -5.10
C LYS A 490 -37.42 -4.41 -3.61
N GLY A 491 -37.27 -3.39 -2.75
CA GLY A 491 -37.19 -3.56 -1.31
C GLY A 491 -36.10 -4.58 -0.93
N GLN A 492 -36.51 -5.63 -0.21
CA GLN A 492 -35.62 -6.71 0.25
C GLN A 492 -35.76 -7.99 -0.58
N ARG A 493 -36.62 -8.02 -1.61
CA ARG A 493 -36.89 -9.25 -2.38
C ARG A 493 -35.63 -9.82 -3.01
N ARG A 494 -34.83 -8.95 -3.63
CA ARG A 494 -33.57 -9.35 -4.27
C ARG A 494 -32.44 -9.53 -3.27
N CYS A 495 -32.16 -8.47 -2.53
CA CYS A 495 -31.06 -8.40 -1.58
C CYS A 495 -31.54 -7.78 -0.26
N PRO A 496 -31.43 -8.44 0.91
CA PRO A 496 -31.83 -7.86 2.19
C PRO A 496 -31.04 -6.57 2.50
N PHE A 497 -31.69 -5.58 3.12
CA PHE A 497 -31.04 -4.32 3.51
C PHE A 497 -29.85 -4.56 4.45
N ALA A 498 -29.98 -5.54 5.35
CA ALA A 498 -28.95 -5.90 6.32
C ALA A 498 -27.92 -6.92 5.82
N SER A 499 -27.98 -7.35 4.55
CA SER A 499 -26.97 -8.27 4.00
C SER A 499 -25.57 -7.66 4.05
N HIS A 500 -24.55 -8.50 4.23
CA HIS A 500 -23.17 -8.05 4.46
C HIS A 500 -22.66 -7.09 3.37
N MET A 501 -22.88 -7.44 2.09
CA MET A 501 -22.51 -6.59 0.96
C MET A 501 -23.25 -5.24 0.93
N ARG A 502 -24.53 -5.20 1.35
CA ARG A 502 -25.37 -4.00 1.29
C ARG A 502 -25.11 -3.06 2.48
N LYS A 503 -24.81 -3.61 3.66
CA LYS A 503 -24.31 -2.87 4.82
C LYS A 503 -22.93 -2.25 4.56
N SER A 504 -22.02 -3.01 3.96
CA SER A 504 -20.62 -2.59 3.73
C SER A 504 -20.45 -1.57 2.60
N ASN A 505 -21.37 -1.53 1.65
CA ASN A 505 -21.45 -0.50 0.61
C ASN A 505 -22.92 -0.28 0.24
N PRO A 506 -23.58 0.75 0.79
CA PRO A 506 -25.03 0.96 0.62
C PRO A 506 -25.46 1.36 -0.80
N ARG A 507 -24.54 1.82 -1.66
CA ARG A 507 -24.84 2.33 -3.03
C ARG A 507 -26.05 3.29 -3.01
N ASN A 508 -27.12 3.01 -3.75
CA ASN A 508 -28.29 3.90 -3.81
C ASN A 508 -29.15 3.91 -2.52
N ASP A 509 -28.83 3.11 -1.50
CA ASP A 509 -29.56 3.19 -0.22
C ASP A 509 -29.29 4.47 0.56
N VAL A 510 -28.23 5.20 0.21
CA VAL A 510 -27.91 6.54 0.74
C VAL A 510 -27.94 7.56 -0.39
N THR A 511 -28.32 8.80 -0.08
CA THR A 511 -28.44 9.86 -1.07
C THR A 511 -27.97 11.19 -0.47
N PRO A 512 -27.08 11.94 -1.14
CA PRO A 512 -26.37 11.56 -2.37
C PRO A 512 -25.43 10.36 -2.14
N VAL A 513 -25.17 9.54 -3.16
CA VAL A 513 -24.32 8.33 -3.03
C VAL A 513 -22.91 8.69 -2.56
N GLU A 514 -22.45 9.87 -2.97
CA GLU A 514 -21.20 10.50 -2.59
C GLU A 514 -21.05 10.67 -1.07
N SER A 515 -22.14 10.71 -0.31
CA SER A 515 -22.08 10.78 1.16
C SER A 515 -21.43 9.53 1.77
N ALA A 516 -21.42 8.39 1.06
CA ALA A 516 -20.72 7.18 1.49
C ALA A 516 -19.20 7.25 1.25
N PHE A 517 -18.72 8.16 0.38
CA PHE A 517 -17.35 8.09 -0.13
C PHE A 517 -16.32 8.31 0.96
N GLY A 518 -16.58 9.23 1.90
CA GLY A 518 -15.71 9.47 3.05
C GLY A 518 -15.58 8.28 4.01
N HIS A 519 -16.41 7.25 3.83
CA HIS A 519 -16.42 6.06 4.67
C HIS A 519 -15.76 4.85 4.02
N PHE A 520 -15.42 4.91 2.73
CA PHE A 520 -14.85 3.77 2.05
C PHE A 520 -13.42 3.48 2.48
N VAL A 521 -13.14 2.20 2.65
CA VAL A 521 -11.82 1.66 2.95
C VAL A 521 -11.38 0.76 1.81
N ARG A 522 -10.08 0.62 1.60
CA ARG A 522 -9.54 -0.34 0.63
C ARG A 522 -9.00 -1.57 1.35
N ARG A 523 -9.52 -2.76 1.01
CA ARG A 523 -9.29 -4.01 1.74
C ARG A 523 -8.32 -4.93 1.01
N HIS A 524 -7.24 -5.34 1.68
CA HIS A 524 -6.21 -6.26 1.18
C HIS A 524 -6.11 -7.48 2.10
N ASN A 525 -7.25 -8.10 2.38
CA ASN A 525 -7.37 -9.19 3.34
C ASN A 525 -6.69 -10.47 2.83
N MET A 526 -6.29 -11.35 3.74
CA MET A 526 -5.78 -12.68 3.42
C MET A 526 -6.37 -13.73 4.37
N PRO A 527 -6.88 -14.87 3.87
CA PRO A 527 -7.30 -15.97 4.74
C PRO A 527 -6.12 -16.52 5.54
N TYR A 528 -6.38 -17.11 6.71
CA TYR A 528 -5.40 -17.83 7.51
C TYR A 528 -6.01 -19.11 8.09
N GLY A 529 -5.14 -20.02 8.50
CA GLY A 529 -5.54 -21.28 9.16
C GLY A 529 -5.96 -22.37 8.18
N GLU A 530 -6.10 -23.58 8.72
CA GLU A 530 -6.39 -24.78 7.94
C GLU A 530 -7.87 -24.83 7.50
N GLU A 531 -8.16 -25.66 6.50
CA GLU A 531 -9.52 -26.02 6.13
C GLU A 531 -10.28 -26.71 7.29
N VAL A 532 -11.61 -26.78 7.19
CA VAL A 532 -12.45 -27.52 8.16
C VAL A 532 -12.16 -29.01 8.06
N SER A 533 -11.86 -29.65 9.19
CA SER A 533 -11.61 -31.10 9.25
C SER A 533 -12.91 -31.93 9.21
N ASP A 534 -12.80 -33.24 8.99
CA ASP A 534 -13.94 -34.16 9.12
C ASP A 534 -14.54 -34.12 10.53
N GLU A 535 -13.69 -34.06 11.57
CA GLU A 535 -14.10 -34.00 12.97
C GLU A 535 -14.93 -32.74 13.28
N GLU A 536 -14.49 -31.58 12.77
CA GLU A 536 -15.22 -30.31 12.96
C GLU A 536 -16.55 -30.29 12.21
N ARG A 537 -16.59 -30.88 11.01
CA ARG A 537 -17.81 -31.01 10.21
C ARG A 537 -18.83 -31.95 10.88
N ASP A 538 -18.40 -33.11 11.33
CA ASP A 538 -19.27 -34.10 11.96
C ASP A 538 -19.71 -33.66 13.37
N GLY A 539 -18.80 -33.02 14.10
CA GLY A 539 -19.05 -32.43 15.42
C GLY A 539 -19.84 -31.12 15.38
N ARG A 540 -19.96 -30.48 14.21
CA ARG A 540 -20.63 -29.18 13.98
C ARG A 540 -20.12 -28.08 14.92
N GLY A 541 -18.81 -28.04 15.11
CA GLY A 541 -18.16 -27.07 15.99
C GLY A 541 -16.71 -26.84 15.60
N THR A 542 -16.27 -25.61 15.78
CA THR A 542 -14.88 -25.21 15.50
C THR A 542 -13.94 -25.74 16.59
N ILE A 543 -12.86 -26.40 16.16
CA ILE A 543 -11.79 -26.91 17.02
C ILE A 543 -10.47 -26.18 16.73
N LYS A 544 -10.23 -25.80 15.47
CA LYS A 544 -9.02 -25.07 15.04
C LYS A 544 -9.35 -23.66 14.61
N GLU A 545 -8.48 -22.70 14.93
CA GLU A 545 -8.63 -21.33 14.45
C GLU A 545 -8.35 -21.21 12.95
N ARG A 546 -9.23 -20.48 12.26
CA ARG A 546 -9.16 -20.16 10.84
C ARG A 546 -9.96 -18.90 10.60
N GLY A 547 -9.67 -18.17 9.53
CA GLY A 547 -10.52 -17.05 9.17
C GLY A 547 -9.82 -16.05 8.27
N LEU A 548 -10.06 -14.78 8.53
CA LEU A 548 -9.58 -13.70 7.69
C LEU A 548 -8.71 -12.75 8.49
N HIS A 549 -7.47 -12.56 8.05
CA HIS A 549 -6.64 -11.46 8.53
C HIS A 549 -6.92 -10.25 7.65
N VAL A 550 -7.69 -9.31 8.20
CA VAL A 550 -8.12 -8.09 7.51
C VAL A 550 -7.00 -7.07 7.57
N VAL A 551 -6.75 -6.43 6.42
CA VAL A 551 -5.96 -5.21 6.31
C VAL A 551 -6.78 -4.22 5.49
N CYS A 552 -6.97 -3.01 6.02
CA CYS A 552 -7.60 -1.97 5.23
C CYS A 552 -7.01 -0.57 5.45
N TYR A 553 -7.05 0.22 4.37
CA TYR A 553 -6.48 1.55 4.31
C TYR A 553 -7.53 2.63 4.15
N GLN A 554 -7.27 3.77 4.78
CA GLN A 554 -8.09 4.97 4.79
C GLN A 554 -7.26 6.17 5.25
N SER A 555 -7.67 7.39 4.91
CA SER A 555 -7.07 8.59 5.49
C SER A 555 -7.57 8.89 6.90
N SER A 556 -8.70 8.31 7.33
CA SER A 556 -9.24 8.41 8.69
C SER A 556 -9.91 7.11 9.13
N ILE A 557 -9.48 6.55 10.27
CA ILE A 557 -10.08 5.36 10.88
C ILE A 557 -11.48 5.68 11.40
N VAL A 558 -11.66 6.85 12.04
CA VAL A 558 -12.96 7.26 12.58
C VAL A 558 -14.02 7.43 11.51
N ARG A 559 -13.66 7.89 10.30
CA ARG A 559 -14.59 7.99 9.17
C ARG A 559 -14.65 6.71 8.34
N GLY A 560 -13.59 5.91 8.28
CA GLY A 560 -13.50 4.68 7.51
C GLY A 560 -13.94 3.44 8.31
N PHE A 561 -12.98 2.57 8.65
CA PHE A 561 -13.23 1.27 9.29
C PHE A 561 -14.16 1.34 10.50
N LYS A 562 -13.90 2.27 11.43
CA LYS A 562 -14.68 2.38 12.67
C LYS A 562 -16.13 2.75 12.36
N PHE A 563 -16.35 3.69 11.44
CA PHE A 563 -17.69 4.08 11.01
C PHE A 563 -18.44 2.95 10.33
N ILE A 564 -17.79 2.18 9.46
CA ILE A 564 -18.41 1.00 8.84
C ILE A 564 -18.82 0.00 9.92
N GLN A 565 -17.94 -0.28 10.89
CA GLN A 565 -18.26 -1.21 11.97
C GLN A 565 -19.41 -0.72 12.84
N GLU A 566 -19.32 0.49 13.38
CA GLU A 566 -20.28 1.02 14.35
C GLU A 566 -21.57 1.53 13.70
N GLY A 567 -21.40 2.38 12.69
CA GLY A 567 -22.50 3.09 12.04
C GLY A 567 -23.25 2.25 11.01
N TRP A 568 -22.63 1.20 10.44
CA TRP A 568 -23.28 0.35 9.44
C TRP A 568 -23.53 -1.07 9.94
N TYR A 569 -22.47 -1.83 10.26
CA TYR A 569 -22.63 -3.23 10.68
C TYR A 569 -23.35 -3.38 12.02
N ASN A 570 -23.02 -2.51 12.98
CA ASN A 570 -23.55 -2.56 14.35
C ASN A 570 -24.83 -1.72 14.55
N ASP A 571 -25.22 -0.87 13.59
CA ASP A 571 -26.47 -0.10 13.68
C ASP A 571 -27.64 -0.91 13.10
N PRO A 572 -28.62 -1.36 13.91
CA PRO A 572 -29.77 -2.08 13.40
C PRO A 572 -30.72 -1.25 12.53
N ASN A 573 -30.58 0.09 12.52
CA ASN A 573 -31.41 1.00 11.75
C ASN A 573 -30.79 1.42 10.42
N PHE A 574 -29.52 1.05 10.16
CA PHE A 574 -28.85 1.31 8.90
C PHE A 574 -29.16 0.21 7.86
N PRO A 575 -29.32 0.52 6.55
CA PRO A 575 -29.35 1.85 5.94
C PRO A 575 -30.57 2.68 6.35
N PRO A 576 -30.50 4.03 6.32
CA PRO A 576 -31.58 4.89 6.78
C PRO A 576 -32.81 4.82 5.86
N ASN A 577 -33.93 5.37 6.35
CA ASN A 577 -35.16 5.59 5.59
C ASN A 577 -35.77 4.33 4.97
N LYS A 578 -35.67 3.18 5.66
CA LYS A 578 -36.32 1.93 5.23
C LYS A 578 -37.67 1.75 5.91
N PRO A 579 -38.63 1.06 5.26
CA PRO A 579 -39.99 0.87 5.80
C PRO A 579 -40.04 -0.08 7.01
N VAL A 580 -38.93 -0.78 7.27
CA VAL A 580 -38.74 -1.71 8.39
C VAL A 580 -37.34 -1.48 8.97
N GLN A 581 -37.13 -1.92 10.20
CA GLN A 581 -35.79 -1.99 10.78
C GLN A 581 -34.97 -3.08 10.05
N PRO A 582 -33.87 -2.74 9.35
CA PRO A 582 -33.06 -3.74 8.65
C PRO A 582 -32.47 -4.80 9.58
N GLY A 583 -31.97 -4.39 10.74
CA GLY A 583 -31.20 -5.20 11.67
C GLY A 583 -29.69 -5.08 11.47
N TRP A 584 -28.95 -5.92 12.19
CA TRP A 584 -27.48 -5.97 12.15
C TRP A 584 -26.98 -6.66 10.90
N ASP A 585 -25.73 -6.41 10.55
CA ASP A 585 -25.00 -7.30 9.64
C ASP A 585 -24.95 -8.72 10.25
N PRO A 586 -25.42 -9.75 9.52
CA PRO A 586 -25.52 -11.11 10.06
C PRO A 586 -24.17 -11.82 10.21
N ILE A 587 -23.14 -11.35 9.49
CA ILE A 587 -21.82 -11.98 9.40
C ILE A 587 -20.84 -11.33 10.38
N PHE A 588 -20.67 -10.00 10.30
CA PHE A 588 -19.64 -9.27 11.04
C PHE A 588 -20.18 -8.26 12.06
N GLY A 589 -21.49 -8.01 12.08
CA GLY A 589 -22.11 -7.18 13.09
C GLY A 589 -21.82 -7.70 14.51
N GLN A 590 -21.71 -6.78 15.45
CA GLN A 590 -21.53 -7.04 16.87
C GLN A 590 -22.61 -6.28 17.65
N THR A 591 -23.16 -6.88 18.70
CA THR A 591 -24.03 -6.15 19.63
C THR A 591 -23.23 -5.55 20.78
N GLY A 592 -22.06 -6.12 21.10
CA GLY A 592 -21.26 -5.75 22.28
C GLY A 592 -21.91 -6.18 23.60
N GLU A 593 -23.10 -6.79 23.54
CA GLU A 593 -23.94 -7.15 24.68
C GLU A 593 -24.35 -8.62 24.62
N GLU A 594 -23.62 -9.46 23.90
CA GLU A 594 -24.00 -10.87 23.74
C GLU A 594 -23.97 -11.62 25.08
N SER A 595 -23.14 -11.20 26.04
CA SER A 595 -23.17 -11.74 27.41
C SER A 595 -24.44 -11.41 28.19
N GLN A 596 -25.24 -10.44 27.71
CA GLN A 596 -26.54 -10.07 28.25
C GLN A 596 -27.69 -10.76 27.49
N ASN A 597 -27.39 -11.77 26.65
CA ASN A 597 -28.33 -12.45 25.75
C ASN A 597 -28.99 -11.51 24.72
N VAL A 598 -28.33 -10.41 24.36
CA VAL A 598 -28.76 -9.57 23.22
C VAL A 598 -28.25 -10.21 21.93
N HIS A 599 -29.17 -10.74 21.14
CA HIS A 599 -28.86 -11.41 19.88
C HIS A 599 -29.02 -10.45 18.70
N ARG A 600 -28.14 -10.59 17.69
CA ARG A 600 -28.35 -9.91 16.41
C ARG A 600 -29.62 -10.41 15.76
N PHE A 601 -30.23 -9.60 14.91
CA PHE A 601 -31.30 -10.02 14.03
C PHE A 601 -31.22 -9.28 12.70
N MET A 602 -31.95 -9.78 11.70
CA MET A 602 -32.21 -9.07 10.45
C MET A 602 -33.65 -9.28 9.96
N SER A 603 -34.16 -8.33 9.18
CA SER A 603 -35.32 -8.54 8.31
C SER A 603 -34.88 -8.92 6.89
N GLY A 604 -35.82 -9.35 6.05
CA GLY A 604 -35.58 -9.61 4.63
C GLY A 604 -34.92 -10.94 4.31
N ALA A 605 -34.53 -11.77 5.28
CA ALA A 605 -34.00 -13.12 4.99
C ALA A 605 -35.01 -13.98 4.20
N ASN A 606 -36.31 -13.83 4.49
CA ASN A 606 -37.39 -14.40 3.71
C ASN A 606 -37.89 -13.40 2.62
N PRO A 607 -37.66 -13.65 1.31
CA PRO A 607 -38.10 -12.75 0.26
C PRO A 607 -39.64 -12.72 0.08
N SER A 608 -40.36 -13.74 0.54
CA SER A 608 -41.81 -13.83 0.45
C SER A 608 -42.52 -13.11 1.61
N LEU A 609 -41.80 -12.84 2.70
CA LEU A 609 -42.27 -12.14 3.89
C LEU A 609 -41.17 -11.20 4.39
N GLU A 610 -40.92 -10.13 3.64
CA GLU A 610 -39.79 -9.21 3.88
C GLU A 610 -39.67 -8.68 5.33
N PRO A 611 -40.76 -8.39 6.07
CA PRO A 611 -40.67 -7.95 7.47
C PRO A 611 -40.35 -9.05 8.49
N GLU A 612 -40.31 -10.33 8.10
CA GLU A 612 -39.99 -11.43 9.03
C GLU A 612 -38.59 -11.25 9.62
N ILE A 613 -38.50 -11.36 10.94
CA ILE A 613 -37.25 -11.25 11.68
C ILE A 613 -36.58 -12.62 11.84
N MET A 614 -35.32 -12.69 11.44
CA MET A 614 -34.42 -13.81 11.73
C MET A 614 -33.42 -13.39 12.81
N SER A 615 -33.38 -14.12 13.91
CA SER A 615 -32.41 -13.91 15.00
C SER A 615 -31.15 -14.77 14.80
N PHE A 616 -30.01 -14.22 15.21
CA PHE A 616 -28.70 -14.88 15.18
C PHE A 616 -28.19 -15.00 16.62
N PRO A 617 -28.44 -16.14 17.29
CA PRO A 617 -28.03 -16.33 18.68
C PRO A 617 -26.51 -16.52 18.84
N LEU A 618 -25.80 -16.86 17.76
CA LEU A 618 -24.37 -17.10 17.73
C LEU A 618 -23.65 -16.03 16.91
N LYS A 619 -22.38 -15.78 17.23
CA LYS A 619 -21.44 -15.08 16.33
C LYS A 619 -20.91 -16.09 15.32
N PHE A 620 -20.69 -15.65 14.07
CA PHE A 620 -19.94 -16.45 13.09
C PHE A 620 -18.50 -15.96 12.98
N ILE A 621 -18.25 -14.69 13.31
CA ILE A 621 -16.90 -14.12 13.40
C ILE A 621 -16.60 -13.76 14.85
N ASP A 622 -15.48 -14.27 15.36
CA ASP A 622 -14.90 -13.93 16.66
C ASP A 622 -13.59 -13.14 16.46
N PRO A 623 -13.56 -11.83 16.77
CA PRO A 623 -12.32 -11.04 16.69
C PRO A 623 -11.29 -11.48 17.73
N ARG A 624 -10.06 -11.78 17.28
CA ARG A 624 -8.97 -12.32 18.12
C ARG A 624 -7.76 -11.41 18.26
N GLY A 625 -7.76 -10.26 17.60
CA GLY A 625 -6.64 -9.32 17.66
C GLY A 625 -6.66 -8.30 16.54
N GLY A 626 -5.77 -7.33 16.64
CA GLY A 626 -5.56 -6.30 15.63
C GLY A 626 -4.92 -5.06 16.24
N GLU A 627 -4.53 -4.11 15.38
CA GLU A 627 -4.05 -2.81 15.80
C GLU A 627 -4.26 -1.77 14.68
N TYR A 628 -4.26 -0.50 15.06
CA TYR A 628 -4.23 0.65 14.17
C TYR A 628 -2.80 1.13 13.95
N PHE A 629 -2.41 1.26 12.69
CA PHE A 629 -1.10 1.74 12.28
C PHE A 629 -1.22 2.96 11.37
N PHE A 630 -0.19 3.77 11.35
CA PHE A 630 0.08 4.74 10.29
C PHE A 630 1.17 4.15 9.38
N SER A 631 0.87 4.01 8.08
CA SER A 631 1.84 3.68 7.04
C SER A 631 2.39 4.99 6.46
N PRO A 632 3.61 5.40 6.84
CA PRO A 632 4.15 6.70 6.44
C PRO A 632 4.59 6.68 4.97
N SER A 633 4.75 7.87 4.40
CA SER A 633 5.37 8.04 3.09
C SER A 633 6.87 7.71 3.11
N ILE A 634 7.46 7.43 1.95
CA ILE A 634 8.88 7.12 1.82
C ILE A 634 9.75 8.27 2.34
N SER A 635 9.37 9.53 2.09
CA SER A 635 10.05 10.71 2.62
C SER A 635 10.01 10.75 4.14
N THR A 636 8.89 10.41 4.76
CA THR A 636 8.76 10.38 6.22
C THR A 636 9.55 9.24 6.84
N LEU A 637 9.52 8.05 6.22
CA LEU A 637 10.39 6.94 6.60
C LEU A 637 11.87 7.35 6.54
N THR A 638 12.28 8.03 5.48
CA THR A 638 13.67 8.46 5.27
C THR A 638 14.10 9.50 6.30
N LYS A 639 13.29 10.55 6.50
CA LYS A 639 13.63 11.71 7.33
C LYS A 639 13.51 11.46 8.83
N TYR A 640 12.56 10.62 9.26
CA TYR A 640 12.23 10.50 10.69
C TYR A 640 12.49 9.10 11.25
N VAL A 641 12.19 8.04 10.49
CA VAL A 641 12.34 6.65 10.95
C VAL A 641 13.77 6.14 10.72
N ALA A 642 14.38 6.51 9.60
CA ALA A 642 15.74 6.15 9.22
C ALA A 642 16.79 7.22 9.61
N ALA A 643 16.39 8.31 10.29
CA ALA A 643 17.33 9.30 10.79
C ALA A 643 18.32 8.65 11.77
N THR A 644 19.61 8.91 11.58
CA THR A 644 20.72 8.33 12.35
C THR A 644 21.38 9.38 13.20
#